data_AF-A0A257MKZ0-F1
#
_entry.id   AF-A0A257MKZ0-F1
#
_cell.length_a   1.000
_cell.length_b   1.000
_cell.length_c   1.000
_cell.angle_alpha   90.00
_cell.angle_beta   90.00
_cell.angle_gamma   90.00
#
_symmetry.space_group_name_H-M   'P 1'
#
loop_
_entity.id
_entity.type
_entity.pdbx_description
1 polymer ?
#
loop_
_entity_poly.entity_id
_entity_poly.type
_entity_poly.pdbx_seq_one_letter_code
_entity_poly.pdbx_strand_id
1 'polypeptide(L)'
;MPRKLMVLAVLAILLLPSACSKDAAGLERYLNCAAIKKVDIVFVFDTSNSMGGEINELKAIANKFAADLKTSNIDYRLGLVDFRDFPQTCGERDKIQCGSPGDLAYRHWGNGTITSDIQIFSSWLKDLKAGGGGEVGPEAVLAALRHADSDMLWRDDAERAMIMLTDAGPHPDGSCCNAEGDTLEGTIFALTGQGTRVYVIGPDHPSLKKIAAETGGQFYKIRSGLSLRPILKEITQAMSCRFNVEVVARCLNKTLQAKATLVGNESIPYSAGQTEAWMYIDQAGEIARYNLSYNKTEESYGAEAPGVCGSLNLTVYGRVEQKSAVNTTRIECEPCQNAAEPDSLSISGRIFDDDNGNAIMDATEPGLESWEIRLKKSDGSSDMARTDEKGFYIFTDLPPDRYELSAAVQTNWTATFPENGTRTVELDAVSESDINFGLRIPVANIAPEIADLTAEPGSPQIAGTAITWTANASDMEGDQLLYRFFLNGQAMTDWNADNTWIWTPAEDGKYLIRIELRDGKHAGPDESDDKWSYEFEINAAASEPAPESQAISWDRPYGGQGHDWGESVEQTADGGYIITGTTDRSASSGEGKGDVWLFKADDNGSMLWEKTFGGPEWDDGYCVQQTIDAGYIITGSRGGDLWLIKTDENGTKIWDRIFGGPREDWGESVQQTGDGGYIIAGVTDRISSSVAGSGDLWLIRTDKNGTKIWDRVLGESGADWGRSVQQTADGGYIVTGLLDDSDLWLIKMDENGTRLWEKTFAGTGRAEGYAVQQIPQGGYVIAGATASLSGNLNEDLWLIKTDENGKKLWDKTYGGSDRDWGESVQQTDDGGFIIAGITYSSGRGSGDLWLVRTDRNGTMLWDKAYGGANRDWGQSVRQTDDSGYIIAGRTESYGEGYEGYEDLWLIKTDEKGDIPEEEKN
;
A
#
# COMPACT_ATOMS: atom_id res chain seq x y z
N MET A 1 -21.23 -7.14 65.36
CA MET A 1 -20.22 -7.84 66.21
C MET A 1 -19.76 -9.09 65.48
N PRO A 2 -18.50 -9.53 65.62
CA PRO A 2 -17.28 -8.72 65.84
C PRO A 2 -16.05 -9.31 65.07
N ARG A 3 -14.91 -8.65 64.86
CA ARG A 3 -13.75 -8.33 65.75
C ARG A 3 -12.60 -7.91 64.79
N LYS A 4 -11.55 -7.13 65.06
CA LYS A 4 -10.87 -6.40 66.18
C LYS A 4 -9.67 -5.68 65.45
N LEU A 5 -9.00 -4.59 65.85
CA LEU A 5 -8.23 -4.36 67.09
C LEU A 5 -7.55 -2.94 67.10
N MET A 6 -7.53 -2.30 68.27
CA MET A 6 -6.55 -1.35 68.91
C MET A 6 -5.73 -0.24 68.19
N VAL A 7 -6.12 1.01 68.48
CA VAL A 7 -5.43 2.20 69.09
C VAL A 7 -3.90 2.21 69.34
N LEU A 8 -3.20 3.29 68.90
CA LEU A 8 -2.43 4.25 69.75
C LEU A 8 -1.99 5.51 68.95
N ALA A 9 -1.66 6.60 69.66
CA ALA A 9 -1.50 7.96 69.13
C ALA A 9 -0.13 8.62 69.44
N VAL A 10 0.18 9.66 68.64
CA VAL A 10 1.07 10.85 68.82
C VAL A 10 2.59 10.71 68.58
N LEU A 11 3.14 11.39 67.55
CA LEU A 11 4.05 12.58 67.59
C LEU A 11 4.56 12.92 66.16
N ALA A 12 5.21 14.06 66.01
CA ALA A 12 5.37 14.89 64.80
C ALA A 12 6.69 14.72 63.99
N ILE A 13 6.62 15.06 62.69
CA ILE A 13 7.61 15.79 61.86
C ILE A 13 8.79 15.04 61.15
N LEU A 14 8.93 15.39 59.85
CA LEU A 14 10.07 15.34 58.89
C LEU A 14 10.34 14.07 58.03
N LEU A 15 10.14 14.29 56.71
CA LEU A 15 11.02 13.97 55.57
C LEU A 15 11.32 12.50 55.24
N LEU A 16 10.56 11.96 54.28
CA LEU A 16 10.95 11.80 52.86
C LEU A 16 9.96 10.82 52.20
N PRO A 17 9.42 11.12 51.01
CA PRO A 17 8.82 10.08 50.20
C PRO A 17 9.94 9.16 49.73
N SER A 18 9.88 7.89 50.13
CA SER A 18 10.53 6.83 49.37
C SER A 18 9.81 6.71 48.02
N ALA A 19 10.05 7.67 47.13
CA ALA A 19 9.78 7.53 45.71
C ALA A 19 10.89 6.64 45.14
N CYS A 20 10.71 5.34 45.28
CA CYS A 20 11.48 4.35 44.53
C CYS A 20 10.49 3.55 43.68
N SER A 21 10.78 3.57 42.37
CA SER A 21 10.11 2.91 41.24
C SER A 21 8.59 3.11 41.14
N LYS A 22 8.16 4.14 40.39
CA LYS A 22 6.90 4.02 39.67
C LYS A 22 7.16 3.15 38.44
N ASP A 23 6.55 1.98 38.43
CA ASP A 23 6.58 1.03 37.34
C ASP A 23 6.13 1.67 36.02
N ALA A 24 6.80 1.28 34.93
CA ALA A 24 6.42 1.46 33.52
C ALA A 24 4.91 1.33 33.25
N ALA A 25 4.24 0.38 33.93
CA ALA A 25 2.80 0.15 33.84
C ALA A 25 1.92 1.36 34.24
N GLY A 26 2.51 2.36 34.93
CA GLY A 26 1.82 3.60 35.29
C GLY A 26 1.80 4.67 34.20
N LEU A 27 2.63 4.56 33.15
CA LEU A 27 2.70 5.57 32.08
C LEU A 27 1.50 5.48 31.13
N GLU A 28 0.92 4.29 30.94
CA GLU A 28 -0.22 4.09 30.04
C GLU A 28 -1.47 4.88 30.43
N ARG A 29 -1.69 5.11 31.72
CA ARG A 29 -2.84 5.90 32.21
C ARG A 29 -2.82 7.35 31.76
N TYR A 30 -1.64 7.86 31.41
CA TYR A 30 -1.46 9.23 30.92
C TYR A 30 -1.78 9.33 29.44
N LEU A 31 -1.92 8.20 28.73
CA LEU A 31 -2.24 8.18 27.31
C LEU A 31 -3.74 8.23 27.10
N ASN A 32 -4.16 8.85 26.01
CA ASN A 32 -5.54 8.84 25.58
C ASN A 32 -5.77 7.67 24.62
N CYS A 33 -6.20 6.53 25.15
CA CYS A 33 -6.54 5.34 24.35
C CYS A 33 -8.03 5.29 23.94
N ALA A 34 -8.82 6.30 24.30
CA ALA A 34 -10.25 6.38 23.97
C ALA A 34 -10.53 7.29 22.76
N ALA A 35 -9.60 8.17 22.40
CA ALA A 35 -9.72 9.01 21.23
C ALA A 35 -9.47 8.22 19.95
N ILE A 36 -10.27 8.49 18.92
CA ILE A 36 -10.04 7.95 17.57
C ILE A 36 -8.72 8.53 17.05
N LYS A 37 -7.86 7.65 16.50
CA LYS A 37 -6.56 8.03 15.95
C LYS A 37 -6.57 7.84 14.44
N LYS A 38 -6.23 8.88 13.68
CA LYS A 38 -6.02 8.78 12.22
C LYS A 38 -4.59 8.36 11.95
N VAL A 39 -4.42 7.26 11.23
CA VAL A 39 -3.11 6.75 10.83
C VAL A 39 -3.17 6.31 9.39
N ASP A 40 -2.25 6.78 8.56
CA ASP A 40 -2.00 6.20 7.25
C ASP A 40 -0.82 5.24 7.38
N ILE A 41 -0.99 4.02 6.89
CA ILE A 41 -0.02 2.94 7.03
C ILE A 41 0.39 2.49 5.64
N VAL A 42 1.65 2.69 5.27
CA VAL A 42 2.22 2.17 4.01
C VAL A 42 3.05 0.93 4.32
N PHE A 43 2.71 -0.20 3.72
CA PHE A 43 3.56 -1.38 3.72
C PHE A 43 4.67 -1.19 2.70
N VAL A 44 5.92 -1.22 3.16
CA VAL A 44 7.12 -1.17 2.31
C VAL A 44 7.70 -2.56 2.31
N PHE A 45 7.43 -3.30 1.24
CA PHE A 45 7.50 -4.75 1.24
C PHE A 45 8.55 -5.24 0.25
N ASP A 46 9.54 -5.96 0.77
CA ASP A 46 10.55 -6.62 -0.03
C ASP A 46 9.93 -7.81 -0.78
N THR A 47 10.04 -7.80 -2.12
CA THR A 47 9.51 -8.84 -3.00
C THR A 47 10.61 -9.64 -3.68
N SER A 48 11.80 -9.66 -3.10
CA SER A 48 12.86 -10.58 -3.47
C SER A 48 12.37 -12.03 -3.36
N ASN A 49 13.03 -12.95 -4.07
CA ASN A 49 12.62 -14.35 -4.12
C ASN A 49 12.59 -15.03 -2.73
N SER A 50 13.40 -14.56 -1.78
CA SER A 50 13.49 -15.08 -0.42
C SER A 50 12.27 -14.71 0.46
N MET A 51 11.49 -13.71 0.07
CA MET A 51 10.32 -13.22 0.82
C MET A 51 9.00 -13.95 0.48
N GLY A 52 9.04 -15.01 -0.34
CA GLY A 52 7.82 -15.68 -0.84
C GLY A 52 6.89 -16.23 0.25
N GLY A 53 7.44 -16.68 1.40
CA GLY A 53 6.65 -17.15 2.53
C GLY A 53 5.90 -16.01 3.22
N GLU A 54 6.61 -14.93 3.48
CA GLU A 54 6.14 -13.70 4.12
C GLU A 54 5.08 -13.00 3.25
N ILE A 55 5.24 -12.99 1.92
CA ILE A 55 4.22 -12.48 0.98
C ILE A 55 2.91 -13.25 1.15
N ASN A 56 2.98 -14.58 1.19
CA ASN A 56 1.79 -15.43 1.32
C ASN A 56 1.16 -15.28 2.71
N GLU A 57 1.97 -15.13 3.75
CA GLU A 57 1.44 -14.88 5.08
C GLU A 57 0.76 -13.51 5.18
N LEU A 58 1.37 -12.44 4.65
CA LEU A 58 0.77 -11.11 4.64
C LEU A 58 -0.57 -11.10 3.90
N LYS A 59 -0.65 -11.75 2.73
CA LYS A 59 -1.89 -11.99 1.98
C LYS A 59 -2.96 -12.65 2.86
N ALA A 60 -2.59 -13.67 3.64
CA ALA A 60 -3.51 -14.41 4.48
C ALA A 60 -4.00 -13.63 5.72
N ILE A 61 -3.25 -12.62 6.19
CA ILE A 61 -3.55 -11.91 7.44
C ILE A 61 -3.96 -10.44 7.28
N ALA A 62 -3.88 -9.86 6.09
CA ALA A 62 -4.17 -8.44 5.84
C ALA A 62 -5.59 -8.02 6.29
N ASN A 63 -6.61 -8.80 5.92
CA ASN A 63 -8.00 -8.58 6.38
C ASN A 63 -8.11 -8.57 7.91
N LYS A 64 -7.35 -9.44 8.57
CA LYS A 64 -7.34 -9.53 10.03
C LYS A 64 -6.63 -8.36 10.68
N PHE A 65 -5.51 -7.92 10.10
CA PHE A 65 -4.81 -6.72 10.55
C PHE A 65 -5.69 -5.47 10.46
N ALA A 66 -6.41 -5.30 9.35
CA ALA A 66 -7.37 -4.21 9.18
C ALA A 66 -8.49 -4.25 10.24
N ALA A 67 -9.03 -5.42 10.55
CA ALA A 67 -9.99 -5.59 11.63
C ALA A 67 -9.40 -5.26 13.01
N ASP A 68 -8.15 -5.66 13.27
CA ASP A 68 -7.45 -5.35 14.52
C ASP A 68 -7.23 -3.83 14.68
N LEU A 69 -6.99 -3.10 13.58
CA LEU A 69 -6.90 -1.62 13.58
C LEU A 69 -8.25 -0.96 13.92
N LYS A 70 -9.36 -1.40 13.29
CA LYS A 70 -10.71 -0.88 13.59
C LYS A 70 -11.09 -1.09 15.05
N THR A 71 -10.88 -2.31 15.55
CA THR A 71 -11.19 -2.66 16.96
C THR A 71 -10.32 -1.91 17.96
N SER A 72 -9.15 -1.42 17.52
CA SER A 72 -8.24 -0.59 18.30
C SER A 72 -8.52 0.92 18.17
N ASN A 73 -9.67 1.30 17.60
CA ASN A 73 -10.11 2.69 17.45
C ASN A 73 -9.20 3.54 16.55
N ILE A 74 -8.60 2.91 15.52
CA ILE A 74 -7.73 3.56 14.53
C ILE A 74 -8.51 3.74 13.22
N ASP A 75 -8.68 5.00 12.80
CA ASP A 75 -9.12 5.40 11.45
C ASP A 75 -7.92 5.24 10.51
N TYR A 76 -7.83 4.07 9.88
CA TYR A 76 -6.70 3.67 9.07
C TYR A 76 -6.93 3.87 7.56
N ARG A 77 -5.84 4.12 6.84
CA ARG A 77 -5.73 3.86 5.40
C ARG A 77 -4.47 3.03 5.14
N LEU A 78 -4.50 2.11 4.19
CA LEU A 78 -3.39 1.22 3.82
C LEU A 78 -2.85 1.56 2.43
N GLY A 79 -1.54 1.65 2.30
CA GLY A 79 -0.80 1.82 1.05
C GLY A 79 0.22 0.70 0.88
N LEU A 80 0.68 0.46 -0.35
CA LEU A 80 1.68 -0.56 -0.65
C LEU A 80 2.76 -0.03 -1.58
N VAL A 81 4.01 -0.26 -1.18
CA VAL A 81 5.21 -0.09 -2.00
C VAL A 81 5.94 -1.41 -1.98
N ASP A 82 6.20 -2.01 -3.14
CA ASP A 82 7.10 -3.17 -3.24
C ASP A 82 8.45 -2.78 -3.79
N PHE A 83 9.49 -3.47 -3.32
CA PHE A 83 10.87 -3.20 -3.75
C PHE A 83 11.69 -4.47 -3.86
N ARG A 84 12.80 -4.36 -4.59
CA ARG A 84 13.87 -5.36 -4.74
C ARG A 84 15.19 -4.59 -4.81
N ASP A 85 15.79 -4.54 -6.00
CA ASP A 85 17.02 -3.79 -6.24
C ASP A 85 17.00 -3.07 -7.60
N PHE A 86 17.93 -2.13 -7.79
CA PHE A 86 18.13 -1.44 -9.06
C PHE A 86 18.67 -2.41 -10.13
N PRO A 87 18.01 -2.55 -11.29
CA PRO A 87 18.42 -3.49 -12.35
C PRO A 87 19.61 -2.94 -13.15
N GLN A 88 20.76 -2.78 -12.49
CA GLN A 88 21.98 -2.22 -13.06
C GLN A 88 23.22 -3.07 -12.73
N THR A 89 24.25 -2.88 -13.54
CA THR A 89 25.58 -3.46 -13.33
C THR A 89 26.61 -2.35 -13.17
N CYS A 90 27.50 -2.47 -12.19
CA CYS A 90 28.51 -1.47 -11.88
C CYS A 90 29.88 -2.07 -11.50
N GLY A 91 30.91 -1.24 -11.32
CA GLY A 91 32.29 -1.65 -11.03
C GLY A 91 33.20 -1.75 -12.27
N GLU A 92 34.52 -1.90 -12.07
CA GLU A 92 35.48 -1.99 -13.19
C GLU A 92 35.16 -3.19 -14.09
N ARG A 93 34.77 -2.89 -15.35
CA ARG A 93 34.30 -3.86 -16.37
C ARG A 93 32.93 -4.50 -16.10
N ASP A 94 32.01 -3.78 -15.46
CA ASP A 94 30.59 -4.18 -15.33
C ASP A 94 30.35 -5.51 -14.60
N LYS A 95 31.11 -5.77 -13.52
CA LYS A 95 31.12 -7.07 -12.82
C LYS A 95 30.18 -7.19 -11.62
N ILE A 96 29.74 -6.09 -11.02
CA ILE A 96 28.83 -6.11 -9.86
C ILE A 96 27.42 -5.98 -10.41
N GLN A 97 26.62 -7.04 -10.32
CA GLN A 97 25.21 -7.01 -10.69
C GLN A 97 24.39 -6.74 -9.43
N CYS A 98 23.59 -5.68 -9.45
CA CYS A 98 22.78 -5.25 -8.31
C CYS A 98 21.46 -6.02 -8.32
N GLY A 99 20.47 -5.56 -9.08
CA GLY A 99 19.26 -6.32 -9.42
C GLY A 99 19.39 -7.14 -10.70
N SER A 100 18.53 -8.15 -10.84
CA SER A 100 18.38 -8.90 -12.08
C SER A 100 17.77 -8.04 -13.20
N PRO A 101 18.07 -8.34 -14.49
CA PRO A 101 17.37 -7.73 -15.61
C PRO A 101 15.85 -7.98 -15.51
N GLY A 102 15.08 -6.94 -15.17
CA GLY A 102 13.63 -7.02 -14.92
C GLY A 102 13.21 -6.80 -13.46
N ASP A 103 14.16 -6.62 -12.55
CA ASP A 103 13.86 -6.11 -11.21
C ASP A 103 13.49 -4.63 -11.23
N LEU A 104 12.77 -4.24 -10.19
CA LEU A 104 12.33 -2.88 -9.94
C LEU A 104 12.94 -2.47 -8.60
N ALA A 105 13.62 -1.33 -8.57
CA ALA A 105 14.15 -0.78 -7.33
C ALA A 105 13.02 -0.54 -6.33
N TYR A 106 11.89 -0.03 -6.79
CA TYR A 106 10.64 0.07 -6.04
C TYR A 106 9.46 0.29 -7.00
N ARG A 107 8.24 0.11 -6.50
CA ARG A 107 6.98 0.41 -7.18
C ARG A 107 5.92 0.75 -6.15
N HIS A 108 5.23 1.87 -6.35
CA HIS A 108 4.03 2.22 -5.57
C HIS A 108 2.77 1.67 -6.24
N TRP A 109 1.86 1.12 -5.45
CA TRP A 109 0.58 0.58 -5.92
C TRP A 109 -0.51 1.65 -5.95
N GLY A 110 -1.52 1.46 -6.79
CA GLY A 110 -2.65 2.38 -6.90
C GLY A 110 -2.24 3.82 -7.28
N ASN A 111 -1.13 3.99 -8.01
CA ASN A 111 -0.55 5.29 -8.36
C ASN A 111 -0.30 6.19 -7.13
N GLY A 112 0.18 5.61 -6.03
CA GLY A 112 0.47 6.33 -4.78
C GLY A 112 -0.72 6.42 -3.82
N THR A 113 -1.88 5.89 -4.17
CA THR A 113 -3.09 5.96 -3.33
C THR A 113 -2.93 5.17 -2.03
N ILE A 114 -3.35 5.76 -0.91
CA ILE A 114 -3.51 5.08 0.39
C ILE A 114 -5.02 4.96 0.68
N THR A 115 -5.54 3.74 0.76
CA THR A 115 -6.99 3.44 0.75
C THR A 115 -7.51 2.96 2.11
N SER A 116 -8.72 3.36 2.52
CA SER A 116 -9.40 2.75 3.68
C SER A 116 -10.11 1.43 3.32
N ASP A 117 -10.25 1.13 2.03
CA ASP A 117 -10.87 -0.09 1.54
C ASP A 117 -9.88 -1.26 1.56
N ILE A 118 -10.17 -2.23 2.42
CA ILE A 118 -9.32 -3.40 2.59
C ILE A 118 -9.34 -4.33 1.37
N GLN A 119 -10.38 -4.30 0.54
CA GLN A 119 -10.44 -5.10 -0.68
C GLN A 119 -9.52 -4.53 -1.75
N ILE A 120 -9.48 -3.20 -1.90
CA ILE A 120 -8.50 -2.54 -2.79
C ILE A 120 -7.07 -2.88 -2.36
N PHE A 121 -6.76 -2.74 -1.06
CA PHE A 121 -5.43 -3.08 -0.55
C PHE A 121 -5.10 -4.58 -0.74
N SER A 122 -6.06 -5.47 -0.48
CA SER A 122 -5.89 -6.92 -0.68
C SER A 122 -5.70 -7.29 -2.15
N SER A 123 -6.31 -6.54 -3.08
CA SER A 123 -6.09 -6.74 -4.52
C SER A 123 -4.64 -6.45 -4.92
N TRP A 124 -4.02 -5.40 -4.36
CA TRP A 124 -2.61 -5.10 -4.57
C TRP A 124 -1.72 -6.21 -4.01
N LEU A 125 -2.04 -6.71 -2.81
CA LEU A 125 -1.32 -7.83 -2.22
C LEU A 125 -1.43 -9.09 -3.09
N LYS A 126 -2.61 -9.42 -3.63
CA LYS A 126 -2.84 -10.60 -4.48
C LYS A 126 -1.87 -10.65 -5.66
N ASP A 127 -1.61 -9.50 -6.27
CA ASP A 127 -0.72 -9.34 -7.43
C ASP A 127 0.77 -9.27 -7.07
N LEU A 128 1.13 -9.16 -5.78
CA LEU A 128 2.52 -9.29 -5.34
C LEU A 128 3.06 -10.70 -5.63
N LYS A 129 4.22 -10.74 -6.25
CA LYS A 129 4.95 -11.98 -6.54
C LYS A 129 6.40 -11.79 -6.13
N ALA A 130 6.90 -12.78 -5.39
CA ALA A 130 8.33 -12.94 -5.20
C ALA A 130 8.99 -13.03 -6.59
N GLY A 131 10.08 -12.30 -6.78
CA GLY A 131 10.84 -12.29 -8.02
C GLY A 131 12.23 -11.72 -7.80
N GLY A 132 13.04 -11.70 -8.85
CA GLY A 132 14.43 -11.23 -8.78
C GLY A 132 15.40 -12.35 -8.40
N GLY A 133 16.39 -12.57 -9.28
CA GLY A 133 17.45 -13.56 -9.08
C GLY A 133 18.77 -12.87 -8.74
N GLY A 134 19.22 -13.03 -7.51
CA GLY A 134 20.49 -12.52 -6.99
C GLY A 134 20.79 -13.22 -5.66
N GLU A 135 22.06 -13.21 -5.23
CA GLU A 135 22.44 -13.68 -3.89
C GLU A 135 21.69 -12.91 -2.80
N VAL A 136 21.54 -13.48 -1.60
CA VAL A 136 21.01 -12.77 -0.42
C VAL A 136 21.97 -11.61 -0.10
N GLY A 137 21.65 -10.44 -0.62
CA GLY A 137 22.48 -9.25 -0.57
C GLY A 137 21.68 -8.05 -0.05
N PRO A 138 22.31 -6.88 0.07
CA PRO A 138 21.57 -5.66 0.38
C PRO A 138 20.57 -5.33 -0.73
N GLU A 139 19.43 -4.76 -0.36
CA GLU A 139 18.33 -4.41 -1.27
C GLU A 139 18.13 -2.88 -1.30
N ALA A 140 17.27 -2.39 -2.20
CA ALA A 140 16.96 -0.97 -2.37
C ALA A 140 16.05 -0.38 -1.28
N VAL A 141 16.25 -0.80 -0.03
CA VAL A 141 15.50 -0.38 1.18
C VAL A 141 15.42 1.14 1.31
N LEU A 142 16.52 1.86 1.08
CA LEU A 142 16.56 3.31 1.27
C LEU A 142 15.69 4.02 0.24
N ALA A 143 15.86 3.71 -1.05
CA ALA A 143 15.04 4.26 -2.14
C ALA A 143 13.56 3.94 -1.93
N ALA A 144 13.23 2.69 -1.56
CA ALA A 144 11.86 2.27 -1.29
C ALA A 144 11.20 3.10 -0.17
N LEU A 145 11.91 3.38 0.92
CA LEU A 145 11.42 4.22 2.00
C LEU A 145 11.28 5.69 1.57
N ARG A 146 12.22 6.23 0.79
CA ARG A 146 12.18 7.61 0.28
C ARG A 146 10.99 7.84 -0.62
N HIS A 147 10.76 6.92 -1.55
CA HIS A 147 9.64 6.98 -2.48
C HIS A 147 8.30 6.67 -1.83
N ALA A 148 8.26 5.78 -0.82
CA ALA A 148 7.07 5.63 0.01
C ALA A 148 6.69 6.93 0.74
N ASP A 149 7.69 7.75 1.13
CA ASP A 149 7.46 9.02 1.83
C ASP A 149 7.01 10.13 0.86
N SER A 150 7.63 10.23 -0.32
CA SER A 150 7.37 11.31 -1.28
C SER A 150 6.20 11.05 -2.22
N ASP A 151 5.97 9.81 -2.63
CA ASP A 151 5.08 9.51 -3.77
C ASP A 151 3.70 9.00 -3.32
N MET A 152 3.56 8.60 -2.05
CA MET A 152 2.28 8.17 -1.50
C MET A 152 1.42 9.36 -1.06
N LEU A 153 0.10 9.25 -1.21
CA LEU A 153 -0.87 10.31 -0.95
C LEU A 153 -1.35 10.34 0.52
N TRP A 154 -0.49 10.85 1.40
CA TRP A 154 -0.72 11.01 2.84
C TRP A 154 -1.82 12.04 3.17
N ARG A 155 -2.59 11.79 4.25
CA ARG A 155 -3.50 12.77 4.87
C ARG A 155 -2.67 13.77 5.65
N ASP A 156 -2.98 15.06 5.50
CA ASP A 156 -2.33 16.12 6.28
C ASP A 156 -2.70 16.07 7.78
N ASP A 157 -3.84 15.45 8.12
CA ASP A 157 -4.37 15.35 9.49
C ASP A 157 -4.20 13.95 10.12
N ALA A 158 -3.46 13.05 9.46
CA ALA A 158 -3.18 11.72 9.95
C ALA A 158 -1.70 11.55 10.30
N GLU A 159 -1.43 10.63 11.23
CA GLU A 159 -0.07 10.19 11.47
C GLU A 159 0.43 9.33 10.30
N ARG A 160 1.68 9.56 9.87
CA ARG A 160 2.33 8.77 8.82
C ARG A 160 3.09 7.61 9.43
N ALA A 161 2.72 6.38 9.07
CA ALA A 161 3.40 5.17 9.50
C ALA A 161 3.79 4.31 8.31
N MET A 162 4.97 3.72 8.36
CA MET A 162 5.43 2.70 7.42
C MET A 162 5.69 1.41 8.16
N ILE A 163 5.25 0.28 7.61
CA ILE A 163 5.62 -1.05 8.09
C ILE A 163 6.49 -1.67 7.03
N MET A 164 7.78 -1.77 7.32
CA MET A 164 8.77 -2.33 6.42
C MET A 164 8.99 -3.81 6.73
N LEU A 165 8.93 -4.64 5.69
CA LEU A 165 9.19 -6.08 5.78
C LEU A 165 10.29 -6.42 4.78
N THR A 166 11.42 -6.93 5.26
CA THR A 166 12.57 -7.33 4.44
C THR A 166 13.40 -8.35 5.19
N ASP A 167 14.04 -9.26 4.47
CA ASP A 167 15.03 -10.19 4.99
C ASP A 167 16.48 -9.70 4.76
N ALA A 168 16.65 -8.51 4.18
CA ALA A 168 17.92 -7.91 3.80
C ALA A 168 18.16 -6.51 4.42
N GLY A 169 19.42 -6.10 4.48
CA GLY A 169 19.81 -4.74 4.84
C GLY A 169 19.75 -3.78 3.63
N PRO A 170 19.77 -2.45 3.84
CA PRO A 170 19.97 -1.50 2.73
C PRO A 170 21.37 -1.62 2.12
N HIS A 171 21.48 -1.30 0.82
CA HIS A 171 22.79 -1.02 0.20
C HIS A 171 23.59 0.02 1.01
N PRO A 172 24.91 -0.17 1.17
CA PRO A 172 25.77 0.82 1.83
C PRO A 172 25.77 2.17 1.13
N ASP A 173 25.99 3.24 1.88
CA ASP A 173 26.11 4.60 1.33
C ASP A 173 27.22 4.67 0.28
N GLY A 174 26.94 5.30 -0.86
CA GLY A 174 27.88 5.38 -1.99
C GLY A 174 28.02 4.08 -2.80
N SER A 175 27.30 3.02 -2.45
CA SER A 175 27.20 1.82 -3.28
C SER A 175 26.69 2.19 -4.67
N CYS A 176 27.36 1.69 -5.71
CA CYS A 176 26.91 1.88 -7.07
C CYS A 176 25.57 1.19 -7.37
N CYS A 177 25.16 0.23 -6.54
CA CYS A 177 23.83 -0.40 -6.62
C CYS A 177 22.71 0.50 -6.12
N ASN A 178 23.02 1.57 -5.41
CA ASN A 178 22.08 2.62 -5.07
C ASN A 178 22.14 3.75 -6.12
N ALA A 179 21.34 3.62 -7.19
CA ALA A 179 21.39 4.57 -8.31
C ALA A 179 20.98 6.00 -7.92
N GLU A 180 20.13 6.14 -6.90
CA GLU A 180 19.60 7.43 -6.44
C GLU A 180 20.55 8.11 -5.43
N GLY A 181 21.55 7.38 -4.93
CA GLY A 181 22.55 7.91 -4.00
C GLY A 181 22.00 8.26 -2.62
N ASP A 182 20.84 7.72 -2.26
CA ASP A 182 20.24 7.94 -0.93
C ASP A 182 21.14 7.37 0.16
N THR A 183 21.47 8.18 1.16
CA THR A 183 22.24 7.71 2.31
C THR A 183 21.32 7.21 3.42
N LEU A 184 21.81 6.33 4.28
CA LEU A 184 21.08 5.87 5.46
C LEU A 184 20.66 7.07 6.33
N GLU A 185 21.61 7.97 6.59
CA GLU A 185 21.31 9.20 7.33
C GLU A 185 20.32 10.08 6.57
N GLY A 186 20.50 10.27 5.26
CA GLY A 186 19.61 11.06 4.40
C GLY A 186 18.18 10.53 4.32
N THR A 187 18.00 9.21 4.43
CA THR A 187 16.68 8.57 4.44
C THR A 187 15.98 8.73 5.77
N ILE A 188 16.66 8.41 6.87
CA ILE A 188 16.15 8.68 8.23
C ILE A 188 15.81 10.17 8.35
N PHE A 189 16.69 11.01 7.82
CA PHE A 189 16.55 12.45 7.77
C PHE A 189 15.26 12.90 7.07
N ALA A 190 14.98 12.41 5.86
CA ALA A 190 13.79 12.83 5.15
C ALA A 190 12.48 12.33 5.79
N LEU A 191 12.46 11.06 6.21
CA LEU A 191 11.31 10.45 6.91
C LEU A 191 10.98 11.22 8.20
N THR A 192 12.01 11.57 8.98
CA THR A 192 11.81 12.32 10.22
C THR A 192 11.35 13.76 9.97
N GLY A 193 11.78 14.38 8.86
CA GLY A 193 11.30 15.70 8.44
C GLY A 193 9.79 15.75 8.19
N GLN A 194 9.23 14.68 7.61
CA GLN A 194 7.80 14.56 7.32
C GLN A 194 6.94 14.06 8.49
N GLY A 195 7.55 13.71 9.62
CA GLY A 195 6.82 13.11 10.75
C GLY A 195 6.52 11.62 10.56
N THR A 196 7.20 10.93 9.65
CA THR A 196 6.96 9.53 9.28
C THR A 196 7.64 8.58 10.25
N ARG A 197 6.89 7.60 10.78
CA ARG A 197 7.39 6.55 11.69
C ARG A 197 7.56 5.24 10.97
N VAL A 198 8.71 4.56 11.12
CA VAL A 198 8.97 3.28 10.45
C VAL A 198 9.05 2.13 11.46
N TYR A 199 8.15 1.16 11.33
CA TYR A 199 8.21 -0.12 12.02
C TYR A 199 8.90 -1.12 11.11
N VAL A 200 9.99 -1.73 11.57
CA VAL A 200 10.81 -2.62 10.74
C VAL A 200 10.67 -4.05 11.23
N ILE A 201 10.27 -4.95 10.35
CA ILE A 201 10.25 -6.40 10.55
C ILE A 201 11.32 -6.98 9.64
N GLY A 202 12.45 -7.42 10.20
CA GLY A 202 13.55 -7.89 9.37
C GLY A 202 14.74 -8.47 10.11
N PRO A 203 15.87 -8.69 9.42
CA PRO A 203 17.05 -9.33 9.98
C PRO A 203 17.72 -8.43 11.02
N ASP A 204 18.57 -9.03 11.83
CA ASP A 204 19.31 -8.35 12.89
C ASP A 204 20.41 -7.43 12.33
N HIS A 205 20.01 -6.33 11.69
CA HIS A 205 20.88 -5.44 10.93
C HIS A 205 20.98 -4.03 11.59
N PRO A 206 22.19 -3.46 11.76
CA PRO A 206 22.36 -2.16 12.42
C PRO A 206 21.56 -1.03 11.78
N SER A 207 21.57 -0.92 10.44
CA SER A 207 20.85 0.14 9.71
C SER A 207 19.34 0.05 9.88
N LEU A 208 18.78 -1.17 9.87
CA LEU A 208 17.35 -1.40 10.04
C LEU A 208 16.88 -1.01 11.45
N LYS A 209 17.67 -1.37 12.47
CA LYS A 209 17.44 -0.94 13.85
C LYS A 209 17.54 0.57 13.99
N LYS A 210 18.50 1.20 13.31
CA LYS A 210 18.69 2.65 13.33
C LYS A 210 17.49 3.36 12.70
N ILE A 211 17.02 2.93 11.54
CA ILE A 211 15.81 3.47 10.88
C ILE A 211 14.61 3.43 11.82
N ALA A 212 14.33 2.26 12.39
CA ALA A 212 13.20 2.09 13.31
C ALA A 212 13.33 3.00 14.55
N ALA A 213 14.52 3.03 15.17
CA ALA A 213 14.76 3.78 16.40
C ALA A 213 14.67 5.30 16.20
N GLU A 214 15.25 5.83 15.11
CA GLU A 214 15.38 7.27 14.89
C GLU A 214 14.12 7.91 14.29
N THR A 215 13.31 7.14 13.56
CA THR A 215 11.96 7.57 13.10
C THR A 215 10.89 7.46 14.18
N GLY A 216 11.24 6.96 15.37
CA GLY A 216 10.31 6.78 16.50
C GLY A 216 9.38 5.57 16.35
N GLY A 217 9.72 4.61 15.49
CA GLY A 217 9.08 3.31 15.37
C GLY A 217 9.78 2.22 16.20
N GLN A 218 9.66 0.96 15.76
CA GLN A 218 10.20 -0.20 16.48
C GLN A 218 10.73 -1.27 15.53
N PHE A 219 11.75 -2.00 15.99
CA PHE A 219 12.36 -3.10 15.26
C PHE A 219 11.90 -4.45 15.82
N TYR A 220 11.46 -5.33 14.94
CA TYR A 220 11.05 -6.69 15.22
C TYR A 220 11.94 -7.64 14.42
N LYS A 221 12.65 -8.53 15.12
CA LYS A 221 13.52 -9.52 14.48
C LYS A 221 12.67 -10.61 13.83
N ILE A 222 12.82 -10.80 12.53
CA ILE A 222 12.22 -11.93 11.81
C ILE A 222 12.95 -13.23 12.20
N ARG A 223 12.20 -14.30 12.50
CA ARG A 223 12.75 -15.63 12.85
C ARG A 223 12.04 -16.68 12.01
N SER A 224 12.80 -17.63 11.43
CA SER A 224 12.20 -18.77 10.73
C SER A 224 11.20 -19.50 11.64
N GLY A 225 9.96 -19.66 11.16
CA GLY A 225 8.87 -20.32 11.87
C GLY A 225 8.00 -19.43 12.78
N LEU A 226 8.23 -18.11 12.85
CA LEU A 226 7.34 -17.18 13.53
C LEU A 226 6.31 -16.61 12.54
N SER A 227 5.04 -16.54 12.95
CA SER A 227 3.99 -15.87 12.20
C SER A 227 4.17 -14.34 12.27
N LEU A 228 3.89 -13.61 11.19
CA LEU A 228 3.79 -12.14 11.13
C LEU A 228 2.65 -11.60 12.02
N ARG A 229 1.63 -12.40 12.29
CA ARG A 229 0.40 -11.94 12.96
C ARG A 229 0.60 -11.43 14.40
N PRO A 230 1.35 -12.10 15.30
CA PRO A 230 1.70 -11.54 16.61
C PRO A 230 2.42 -10.19 16.53
N ILE A 231 3.32 -10.03 15.55
CA ILE A 231 4.09 -8.79 15.37
C ILE A 231 3.16 -7.65 14.94
N LEU A 232 2.32 -7.88 13.93
CA LEU A 232 1.35 -6.87 13.49
C LEU A 232 0.38 -6.48 14.61
N LYS A 233 0.00 -7.42 15.48
CA LYS A 233 -0.82 -7.13 16.66
C LYS A 233 -0.11 -6.23 17.68
N GLU A 234 1.18 -6.46 17.93
CA GLU A 234 2.00 -5.59 18.79
C GLU A 234 2.12 -4.18 18.19
N ILE A 235 2.31 -4.07 16.88
CA ILE A 235 2.32 -2.79 16.16
C ILE A 235 0.99 -2.05 16.31
N THR A 236 -0.15 -2.74 16.12
CA THR A 236 -1.48 -2.16 16.34
C THR A 236 -1.65 -1.63 17.77
N GLN A 237 -1.19 -2.38 18.78
CA GLN A 237 -1.24 -1.95 20.18
C GLN A 237 -0.33 -0.75 20.47
N ALA A 238 0.84 -0.68 19.83
CA ALA A 238 1.71 0.49 19.94
C ALA A 238 1.07 1.74 19.33
N MET A 239 0.24 1.58 18.31
CA MET A 239 -0.49 2.67 17.64
C MET A 239 -1.77 3.10 18.35
N SER A 240 -2.42 2.22 19.13
CA SER A 240 -3.80 2.40 19.64
C SER A 240 -3.98 3.51 20.68
N CYS A 241 -2.90 3.95 21.33
CA CYS A 241 -2.95 5.02 22.32
C CYS A 241 -2.20 6.25 21.80
N ARG A 242 -2.73 7.46 22.09
CA ARG A 242 -2.08 8.71 21.72
C ARG A 242 -1.73 9.60 22.91
N PHE A 243 -0.70 10.40 22.70
CA PHE A 243 -0.43 11.65 23.39
C PHE A 243 0.01 12.67 22.32
N ASN A 244 -0.05 13.95 22.63
CA ASN A 244 0.33 15.03 21.73
C ASN A 244 1.65 15.65 22.20
N VAL A 245 2.35 16.27 21.26
CA VAL A 245 3.46 17.17 21.57
C VAL A 245 2.96 18.59 21.34
N GLU A 246 2.95 19.42 22.38
CA GLU A 246 2.69 20.86 22.23
C GLU A 246 4.04 21.59 22.18
N VAL A 247 4.23 22.40 21.14
CA VAL A 247 5.50 23.10 20.90
C VAL A 247 5.26 24.59 20.92
N VAL A 248 6.06 25.31 21.71
CA VAL A 248 6.17 26.76 21.68
C VAL A 248 7.63 27.08 21.35
N ALA A 249 7.84 27.73 20.20
CA ALA A 249 9.18 28.14 19.79
C ALA A 249 9.20 29.64 19.44
N ARG A 250 10.35 30.26 19.67
CA ARG A 250 10.59 31.67 19.34
C ARG A 250 12.04 31.90 18.91
N CYS A 251 12.24 32.79 17.97
CA CYS A 251 13.57 33.23 17.55
C CYS A 251 13.94 34.56 18.21
N LEU A 252 15.10 34.59 18.88
CA LEU A 252 15.67 35.80 19.49
C LEU A 252 17.14 35.90 19.08
N ASN A 253 17.53 37.01 18.44
CA ASN A 253 18.92 37.25 17.99
C ASN A 253 19.53 36.04 17.23
N LYS A 254 18.80 35.50 16.24
CA LYS A 254 19.19 34.29 15.48
C LYS A 254 19.37 33.02 16.32
N THR A 255 18.78 32.96 17.52
CA THR A 255 18.75 31.74 18.34
C THR A 255 17.31 31.29 18.48
N LEU A 256 17.02 30.08 17.99
CA LEU A 256 15.73 29.44 18.20
C LEU A 256 15.68 28.85 19.61
N GLN A 257 14.74 29.32 20.42
CA GLN A 257 14.39 28.72 21.69
C GLN A 257 13.12 27.90 21.49
N ALA A 258 13.21 26.58 21.62
CA ALA A 258 12.08 25.68 21.52
C ALA A 258 11.76 25.08 22.88
N LYS A 259 10.48 25.05 23.22
CA LYS A 259 9.94 24.41 24.41
C LYS A 259 8.81 23.48 24.00
N ALA A 260 8.90 22.22 24.40
CA ALA A 260 7.95 21.18 24.07
C ALA A 260 7.38 20.53 25.33
N THR A 261 6.08 20.23 25.31
CA THR A 261 5.37 19.56 26.39
C THR A 261 4.70 18.31 25.83
N LEU A 262 4.87 17.18 26.50
CA LEU A 262 4.16 15.95 26.15
C LEU A 262 2.82 15.94 26.90
N VAL A 263 1.72 16.02 26.15
CA VAL A 263 0.36 16.17 26.67
C VAL A 263 -0.44 14.93 26.35
N GLY A 264 -0.81 14.18 27.39
CA GLY A 264 -1.68 13.02 27.26
C GLY A 264 -3.11 13.30 27.69
N ASN A 265 -3.85 12.25 28.08
CA ASN A 265 -5.10 12.38 28.83
C ASN A 265 -4.88 13.14 30.16
N GLU A 266 -3.68 13.01 30.72
CA GLU A 266 -3.11 13.82 31.79
C GLU A 266 -1.66 14.22 31.40
N SER A 267 -1.01 15.10 32.18
CA SER A 267 0.40 15.45 31.97
C SER A 267 1.31 14.22 32.12
N ILE A 268 2.08 13.90 31.08
CA ILE A 268 2.97 12.73 31.08
C ILE A 268 4.13 12.99 32.05
N PRO A 269 4.37 12.10 33.03
CA PRO A 269 5.49 12.27 33.95
C PRO A 269 6.81 11.96 33.24
N TYR A 270 7.86 12.71 33.59
CA TYR A 270 9.22 12.41 33.16
C TYR A 270 9.86 11.27 33.97
N SER A 271 10.40 10.30 33.25
CA SER A 271 11.25 9.20 33.72
C SER A 271 12.47 9.09 32.79
N ALA A 272 13.67 9.26 33.35
CA ALA A 272 14.92 9.26 32.57
C ALA A 272 15.11 7.92 31.83
N GLY A 273 15.42 7.99 30.52
CA GLY A 273 15.59 6.81 29.65
C GLY A 273 14.28 6.12 29.23
N GLN A 274 13.14 6.57 29.75
CA GLN A 274 11.81 6.12 29.29
C GLN A 274 11.04 7.25 28.60
N THR A 275 11.34 8.50 28.96
CA THR A 275 10.70 9.69 28.40
C THR A 275 11.77 10.55 27.76
N GLU A 276 11.66 10.73 26.46
CA GLU A 276 12.67 11.42 25.66
C GLU A 276 11.99 12.38 24.69
N ALA A 277 12.69 13.45 24.35
CA ALA A 277 12.25 14.34 23.30
C ALA A 277 13.45 14.93 22.55
N TRP A 278 13.30 15.11 21.25
CA TRP A 278 14.28 15.74 20.38
C TRP A 278 13.58 16.55 19.31
N MET A 279 14.29 17.49 18.70
CA MET A 279 13.78 18.31 17.62
C MET A 279 14.72 18.31 16.41
N TYR A 280 14.14 18.48 15.24
CA TYR A 280 14.83 18.74 13.98
C TYR A 280 14.44 20.13 13.48
N ILE A 281 15.42 20.89 12.97
CA ILE A 281 15.21 22.22 12.39
C ILE A 281 15.61 22.18 10.94
N ASP A 282 14.69 22.50 10.02
CA ASP A 282 14.98 22.69 8.60
C ASP A 282 15.28 24.14 8.26
N GLN A 283 16.54 24.45 7.91
CA GLN A 283 16.92 25.76 7.42
C GLN A 283 17.64 25.65 6.07
N ALA A 284 16.99 26.15 5.02
CA ALA A 284 17.54 26.17 3.66
C ALA A 284 18.01 24.79 3.15
N GLY A 285 17.37 23.70 3.61
CA GLY A 285 17.72 22.33 3.25
C GLY A 285 18.79 21.67 4.14
N GLU A 286 19.38 22.39 5.10
CA GLU A 286 20.23 21.81 6.15
C GLU A 286 19.39 21.53 7.39
N ILE A 287 19.43 20.29 7.88
CA ILE A 287 18.68 19.90 9.08
C ILE A 287 19.60 19.49 10.22
N ALA A 288 19.38 20.10 11.37
CA ALA A 288 20.12 19.83 12.59
C ALA A 288 19.20 19.20 13.65
N ARG A 289 19.68 18.12 14.28
CA ARG A 289 19.03 17.47 15.42
C ARG A 289 19.51 18.08 16.73
N TYR A 290 18.56 18.37 17.61
CA TYR A 290 18.82 18.81 18.98
C TYR A 290 18.07 17.93 19.96
N ASN A 291 18.78 17.25 20.85
CA ASN A 291 18.16 16.56 21.97
C ASN A 291 17.62 17.60 22.97
N LEU A 292 16.35 17.45 23.36
CA LEU A 292 15.73 18.39 24.30
C LEU A 292 16.02 17.97 25.74
N SER A 293 16.35 18.94 26.58
CA SER A 293 16.58 18.71 28.01
C SER A 293 15.30 18.95 28.80
N TYR A 294 14.94 18.03 29.69
CA TYR A 294 13.75 18.18 30.53
C TYR A 294 13.99 19.16 31.70
N ASN A 295 13.19 20.22 31.76
CA ASN A 295 13.14 21.16 32.87
C ASN A 295 12.03 20.77 33.84
N LYS A 296 12.42 20.23 35.00
CA LYS A 296 11.50 19.77 36.06
C LYS A 296 10.61 20.88 36.63
N THR A 297 11.08 22.14 36.66
CA THR A 297 10.31 23.26 37.23
C THR A 297 9.19 23.69 36.30
N GLU A 298 9.43 23.61 35.00
CA GLU A 298 8.52 24.04 33.97
C GLU A 298 7.75 22.89 33.31
N GLU A 299 7.94 21.66 33.80
CA GLU A 299 7.38 20.40 33.30
C GLU A 299 7.43 20.27 31.77
N SER A 300 8.55 20.67 31.17
CA SER A 300 8.71 20.78 29.71
C SER A 300 10.13 20.51 29.26
N TYR A 301 10.27 20.12 28.00
CA TYR A 301 11.53 19.89 27.32
C TYR A 301 11.97 21.16 26.59
N GLY A 302 13.25 21.51 26.63
CA GLY A 302 13.75 22.69 25.95
C GLY A 302 15.14 22.52 25.36
N ALA A 303 15.41 23.29 24.31
CA ALA A 303 16.73 23.45 23.71
C ALA A 303 16.86 24.82 23.04
N GLU A 304 18.11 25.24 22.85
CA GLU A 304 18.48 26.44 22.11
C GLU A 304 19.30 26.04 20.88
N ALA A 305 18.92 26.55 19.71
CA ALA A 305 19.65 26.34 18.46
C ALA A 305 20.14 27.70 17.91
N PRO A 306 21.46 27.96 17.92
CA PRO A 306 22.03 29.21 17.42
C PRO A 306 22.13 29.20 15.89
N GLY A 307 22.22 30.39 15.27
CA GLY A 307 22.46 30.55 13.84
C GLY A 307 21.20 30.45 12.96
N VAL A 308 20.01 30.51 13.56
CA VAL A 308 18.75 30.23 12.89
C VAL A 308 18.11 31.51 12.32
N CYS A 309 17.80 31.54 11.01
CA CYS A 309 17.20 32.70 10.32
C CYS A 309 16.25 32.29 9.19
N GLY A 310 15.32 33.19 8.81
CA GLY A 310 14.33 32.92 7.76
C GLY A 310 13.16 32.04 8.20
N SER A 311 12.49 31.43 7.23
CA SER A 311 11.33 30.55 7.44
C SER A 311 11.78 29.11 7.58
N LEU A 312 11.39 28.43 8.66
CA LEU A 312 11.87 27.08 9.00
C LEU A 312 10.74 26.15 9.45
N ASN A 313 10.93 24.84 9.22
CA ASN A 313 10.09 23.79 9.77
C ASN A 313 10.77 23.21 11.02
N LEU A 314 10.05 23.20 12.14
CA LEU A 314 10.47 22.61 13.41
C LEU A 314 9.65 21.35 13.67
N THR A 315 10.30 20.19 13.65
CA THR A 315 9.65 18.91 13.97
C THR A 315 10.12 18.44 15.34
N VAL A 316 9.19 18.26 16.28
CA VAL A 316 9.49 17.77 17.63
C VAL A 316 8.93 16.38 17.83
N TYR A 317 9.79 15.47 18.28
CA TYR A 317 9.44 14.11 18.65
C TYR A 317 9.40 13.98 20.17
N GLY A 318 8.36 13.31 20.66
CA GLY A 318 8.25 12.85 22.03
C GLY A 318 8.12 11.34 22.06
N ARG A 319 8.89 10.68 22.92
CA ARG A 319 8.84 9.24 23.13
C ARG A 319 8.55 8.94 24.60
N VAL A 320 7.63 8.02 24.83
CA VAL A 320 7.29 7.44 26.13
C VAL A 320 7.32 5.92 25.95
N GLU A 321 8.40 5.30 26.41
CA GLU A 321 8.70 3.88 26.20
C GLU A 321 8.60 3.49 24.71
N GLN A 322 7.55 2.77 24.34
CA GLN A 322 7.30 2.24 23.01
C GLN A 322 6.34 3.08 22.17
N LYS A 323 5.82 4.17 22.75
CA LYS A 323 4.82 5.04 22.12
C LYS A 323 5.46 6.40 21.84
N SER A 324 5.33 6.88 20.62
CA SER A 324 5.85 8.17 20.19
C SER A 324 4.75 9.09 19.69
N ALA A 325 5.03 10.38 19.71
CA ALA A 325 4.20 11.43 19.15
C ALA A 325 5.12 12.44 18.45
N VAL A 326 4.63 13.04 17.36
CA VAL A 326 5.36 14.04 16.58
C VAL A 326 4.48 15.26 16.36
N ASN A 327 5.09 16.44 16.34
CA ASN A 327 4.43 17.67 15.92
C ASN A 327 5.40 18.51 15.08
N THR A 328 4.94 18.92 13.89
CA THR A 328 5.67 19.79 12.98
C THR A 328 5.01 21.16 12.94
N THR A 329 5.77 22.21 13.22
CA THR A 329 5.30 23.60 13.16
C THR A 329 6.26 24.46 12.35
N ARG A 330 5.71 25.40 11.58
CA ARG A 330 6.49 26.40 10.86
C ARG A 330 6.78 27.59 11.79
N ILE A 331 8.02 28.05 11.81
CA ILE A 331 8.47 29.21 12.60
C ILE A 331 9.11 30.24 11.67
N GLU A 332 8.85 31.52 11.93
CA GLU A 332 9.46 32.63 11.20
C GLU A 332 10.50 33.32 12.09
N CYS A 333 11.73 33.42 11.59
CA CYS A 333 12.86 34.09 12.23
C CYS A 333 13.30 35.30 11.40
N GLU A 334 14.20 36.13 11.93
CA GLU A 334 14.70 37.30 11.21
C GLU A 334 15.33 36.90 9.85
N PRO A 335 15.18 37.69 8.77
CA PRO A 335 15.71 37.34 7.46
C PRO A 335 17.23 37.18 7.47
N CYS A 336 17.75 36.21 6.73
CA CYS A 336 19.17 36.06 6.53
C CYS A 336 19.69 37.24 5.67
N GLN A 337 20.25 38.28 6.31
CA GLN A 337 20.84 39.40 5.59
C GLN A 337 22.19 39.01 4.98
N ASN A 338 22.30 39.19 3.66
CA ASN A 338 23.58 39.17 2.94
C ASN A 338 24.42 40.37 3.38
N ALA A 339 25.60 40.11 3.93
CA ALA A 339 26.66 41.10 4.09
C ALA A 339 27.98 40.50 3.62
N ALA A 340 28.61 41.19 2.66
CA ALA A 340 29.88 40.83 2.05
C ALA A 340 31.09 41.32 2.87
N GLU A 341 32.12 40.46 2.94
CA GLU A 341 33.60 40.67 2.99
C GLU A 341 34.27 41.36 4.22
N PRO A 342 35.48 40.92 4.65
CA PRO A 342 36.61 40.50 3.80
C PRO A 342 37.22 39.10 4.03
N ASP A 343 37.75 38.54 2.93
CA ASP A 343 38.53 37.30 2.80
C ASP A 343 39.54 37.02 3.94
N SER A 344 39.27 35.98 4.73
CA SER A 344 40.32 35.16 5.35
C SER A 344 40.22 33.73 4.79
N LEU A 345 41.29 33.24 4.18
CA LEU A 345 41.32 31.88 3.63
C LEU A 345 41.67 30.87 4.72
N SER A 346 41.26 29.63 4.53
CA SER A 346 41.50 28.52 5.45
C SER A 346 41.93 27.25 4.71
N ILE A 347 42.62 26.37 5.44
CA ILE A 347 42.92 25.00 4.98
C ILE A 347 42.40 24.02 6.04
N SER A 348 41.59 23.05 5.64
CA SER A 348 41.03 22.02 6.54
C SER A 348 41.11 20.59 5.97
N GLY A 349 41.00 19.59 6.84
CA GLY A 349 41.06 18.17 6.47
C GLY A 349 40.95 17.23 7.68
N ARG A 350 41.23 15.93 7.47
CA ARG A 350 41.15 14.87 8.49
C ARG A 350 42.36 13.94 8.55
N ILE A 351 42.62 13.34 9.71
CA ILE A 351 43.49 12.18 9.87
C ILE A 351 42.62 10.96 10.23
N PHE A 352 42.81 9.83 9.55
CA PHE A 352 42.04 8.60 9.75
C PHE A 352 42.93 7.37 9.94
N ASP A 353 42.36 6.35 10.59
CA ASP A 353 42.92 5.01 10.79
C ASP A 353 42.60 4.12 9.59
N ASP A 354 43.59 3.92 8.71
CA ASP A 354 43.51 3.13 7.49
C ASP A 354 43.64 1.63 7.79
N ASP A 355 42.68 1.09 8.52
CA ASP A 355 42.71 -0.26 9.08
C ASP A 355 42.87 -1.34 8.00
N ASN A 356 42.31 -1.10 6.80
CA ASN A 356 42.41 -2.01 5.66
C ASN A 356 43.68 -1.77 4.81
N GLY A 357 44.31 -0.60 4.94
CA GLY A 357 45.56 -0.20 4.29
C GLY A 357 45.43 0.14 2.81
N ASN A 358 44.27 0.60 2.38
CA ASN A 358 43.99 0.94 0.98
C ASN A 358 44.35 2.40 0.62
N ALA A 359 44.81 3.20 1.59
CA ALA A 359 45.18 4.61 1.45
C ALA A 359 44.01 5.54 1.04
N ILE A 360 42.76 5.14 1.29
CA ILE A 360 41.52 5.87 1.00
C ILE A 360 40.75 6.01 2.32
N MET A 361 40.22 7.20 2.62
CA MET A 361 39.43 7.39 3.85
C MET A 361 38.03 6.78 3.68
N ASP A 362 37.84 5.60 4.23
CA ASP A 362 36.56 4.88 4.18
C ASP A 362 35.62 5.34 5.32
N ALA A 363 34.31 5.26 5.11
CA ALA A 363 33.32 5.76 6.08
C ALA A 363 33.39 5.06 7.46
N THR A 364 33.98 3.87 7.51
CA THR A 364 34.16 3.06 8.73
C THR A 364 35.45 3.38 9.48
N GLU A 365 36.37 4.12 8.86
CA GLU A 365 37.68 4.40 9.43
C GLU A 365 37.58 5.54 10.44
N PRO A 366 37.90 5.29 11.72
CA PRO A 366 37.78 6.30 12.74
C PRO A 366 38.78 7.44 12.49
N GLY A 367 38.31 8.66 12.74
CA GLY A 367 39.19 9.82 12.81
C GLY A 367 40.12 9.73 14.01
N LEU A 368 41.38 10.10 13.81
CA LEU A 368 42.40 9.98 14.83
C LEU A 368 42.50 11.27 15.66
N GLU A 369 42.09 11.22 16.93
CA GLU A 369 42.01 12.37 17.86
C GLU A 369 43.38 12.85 18.39
N SER A 370 43.54 14.17 18.55
CA SER A 370 44.71 14.81 19.15
C SER A 370 46.04 14.63 18.38
N TRP A 371 45.95 14.25 17.11
CA TRP A 371 47.09 14.13 16.19
C TRP A 371 47.53 15.50 15.69
N GLU A 372 48.85 15.67 15.53
CA GLU A 372 49.45 16.96 15.18
C GLU A 372 49.62 17.09 13.67
N ILE A 373 49.08 18.18 13.10
CA ILE A 373 49.30 18.59 11.71
C ILE A 373 50.16 19.85 11.73
N ARG A 374 51.25 19.81 10.96
CA ARG A 374 52.15 20.94 10.78
C ARG A 374 51.93 21.56 9.43
N LEU A 375 51.78 22.87 9.39
CA LEU A 375 51.69 23.69 8.19
C LEU A 375 52.94 24.55 8.08
N LYS A 376 53.62 24.52 6.93
CA LYS A 376 54.81 25.30 6.64
C LYS A 376 54.53 26.27 5.51
N LYS A 377 54.85 27.54 5.71
CA LYS A 377 54.66 28.63 4.74
C LYS A 377 55.87 28.76 3.82
N SER A 378 55.71 29.44 2.70
CA SER A 378 56.78 29.67 1.71
C SER A 378 57.97 30.46 2.27
N ASP A 379 57.72 31.34 3.26
CA ASP A 379 58.73 32.14 3.97
C ASP A 379 59.54 31.35 5.01
N GLY A 380 59.21 30.07 5.21
CA GLY A 380 59.86 29.18 6.17
C GLY A 380 59.29 29.22 7.58
N SER A 381 58.30 30.06 7.86
CA SER A 381 57.54 30.00 9.11
C SER A 381 56.61 28.77 9.15
N SER A 382 56.24 28.33 10.34
CA SER A 382 55.40 27.14 10.54
C SER A 382 54.31 27.41 11.56
N ASP A 383 53.17 26.77 11.35
CA ASP A 383 52.03 26.72 12.26
C ASP A 383 51.63 25.26 12.54
N MET A 384 50.78 25.04 13.55
CA MET A 384 50.35 23.72 13.97
C MET A 384 48.89 23.69 14.44
N ALA A 385 48.18 22.64 14.02
CA ALA A 385 46.83 22.32 14.48
C ALA A 385 46.83 20.90 15.08
N ARG A 386 45.86 20.64 15.96
CA ARG A 386 45.57 19.30 16.47
C ARG A 386 44.18 18.87 16.03
N THR A 387 44.03 17.58 15.73
CA THR A 387 42.74 17.02 15.37
C THR A 387 41.79 16.95 16.56
N ASP A 388 40.50 17.11 16.30
CA ASP A 388 39.43 16.83 17.25
C ASP A 388 39.12 15.32 17.37
N GLU A 389 38.10 14.96 18.16
CA GLU A 389 37.64 13.58 18.39
C GLU A 389 37.21 12.83 17.12
N LYS A 390 36.99 13.53 16.00
CA LYS A 390 36.65 12.97 14.69
C LYS A 390 37.80 13.08 13.69
N GLY A 391 39.00 13.38 14.15
CA GLY A 391 40.19 13.48 13.33
C GLY A 391 40.29 14.79 12.53
N PHE A 392 39.43 15.78 12.74
CA PHE A 392 39.37 17.00 11.93
C PHE A 392 40.30 18.11 12.41
N TYR A 393 40.94 18.82 11.47
CA TYR A 393 41.78 19.99 11.75
C TYR A 393 41.46 21.16 10.80
N ILE A 394 41.77 22.38 11.24
CA ILE A 394 41.65 23.60 10.43
C ILE A 394 42.74 24.63 10.76
N PHE A 395 43.26 25.29 9.73
CA PHE A 395 44.04 26.53 9.82
C PHE A 395 43.20 27.68 9.25
N THR A 396 43.04 28.76 10.02
CA THR A 396 42.28 29.96 9.61
C THR A 396 43.22 31.15 9.42
N ASP A 397 42.71 32.24 8.84
CA ASP A 397 43.43 33.51 8.68
C ASP A 397 44.70 33.40 7.84
N LEU A 398 44.67 32.53 6.83
CA LEU A 398 45.77 32.32 5.90
C LEU A 398 45.69 33.34 4.75
N PRO A 399 46.77 34.09 4.46
CA PRO A 399 46.85 34.85 3.23
C PRO A 399 46.98 33.92 2.02
N PRO A 400 46.66 34.39 0.79
CA PRO A 400 47.02 33.67 -0.43
C PRO A 400 48.52 33.37 -0.48
N ASP A 401 48.90 32.08 -0.48
CA ASP A 401 50.27 31.57 -0.55
C ASP A 401 50.27 30.04 -0.80
N ARG A 402 51.46 29.46 -1.02
CA ARG A 402 51.70 28.03 -1.08
C ARG A 402 52.09 27.47 0.29
N TYR A 403 51.35 26.47 0.75
CA TYR A 403 51.51 25.79 2.04
C TYR A 403 51.90 24.33 1.88
N GLU A 404 52.75 23.83 2.78
CA GLU A 404 53.13 22.42 2.88
C GLU A 404 52.64 21.85 4.22
N LEU A 405 51.80 20.81 4.17
CA LEU A 405 51.19 20.16 5.33
C LEU A 405 51.78 18.78 5.57
N SER A 406 51.95 18.39 6.84
CA SER A 406 52.39 17.05 7.23
C SER A 406 51.77 16.59 8.54
N ALA A 407 51.38 15.31 8.63
CA ALA A 407 50.88 14.68 9.85
C ALA A 407 52.04 14.06 10.65
N ALA A 408 52.07 14.27 11.97
CA ALA A 408 53.11 13.69 12.84
C ALA A 408 52.82 12.21 13.16
N VAL A 409 53.57 11.30 12.56
CA VAL A 409 53.40 9.84 12.74
C VAL A 409 53.80 9.37 14.15
N GLN A 410 52.92 8.64 14.85
CA GLN A 410 53.18 8.06 16.17
C GLN A 410 53.89 6.69 16.11
N THR A 411 54.36 6.18 17.26
CA THR A 411 55.12 4.91 17.32
C THR A 411 54.21 3.71 16.97
N ASN A 412 54.68 2.80 16.11
CA ASN A 412 53.97 1.61 15.58
C ASN A 412 52.89 1.87 14.52
N TRP A 413 52.76 3.11 14.06
CA TRP A 413 51.89 3.48 12.94
C TRP A 413 52.72 3.76 11.69
N THR A 414 52.18 3.44 10.52
CA THR A 414 52.79 3.78 9.23
C THR A 414 51.83 4.59 8.39
N ALA A 415 52.31 5.68 7.79
CA ALA A 415 51.53 6.49 6.85
C ALA A 415 51.22 5.68 5.60
N THR A 416 49.94 5.62 5.25
CA THR A 416 49.44 5.01 4.03
C THR A 416 49.07 6.08 3.00
N PHE A 417 48.66 7.28 3.45
CA PHE A 417 48.30 8.39 2.58
C PHE A 417 48.71 9.77 3.12
N PRO A 418 49.36 10.64 2.31
CA PRO A 418 50.11 10.29 1.10
C PRO A 418 51.37 9.48 1.45
N GLU A 419 51.88 8.65 0.52
CA GLU A 419 53.03 7.76 0.77
C GLU A 419 54.29 8.46 1.31
N ASN A 420 54.48 9.75 0.99
CA ASN A 420 55.62 10.56 1.43
C ASN A 420 55.36 11.35 2.74
N GLY A 421 54.13 11.29 3.28
CA GLY A 421 53.69 11.97 4.50
C GLY A 421 53.49 13.49 4.39
N THR A 422 53.56 14.09 3.19
CA THR A 422 53.39 15.55 3.01
C THR A 422 52.44 15.91 1.86
N ARG A 423 51.63 16.96 2.04
CA ARG A 423 50.74 17.53 1.00
C ARG A 423 51.11 18.99 0.73
N THR A 424 51.02 19.43 -0.51
CA THR A 424 51.12 20.85 -0.88
C THR A 424 49.74 21.38 -1.22
N VAL A 425 49.41 22.59 -0.76
CA VAL A 425 48.16 23.31 -1.04
C VAL A 425 48.51 24.74 -1.46
N GLU A 426 47.89 25.26 -2.52
CA GLU A 426 48.07 26.64 -2.99
C GLU A 426 46.76 27.41 -2.77
N LEU A 427 46.81 28.50 -2.00
CA LEU A 427 45.66 29.38 -1.78
C LEU A 427 45.81 30.63 -2.64
N ASP A 428 44.86 30.88 -3.55
CA ASP A 428 44.85 32.07 -4.40
C ASP A 428 43.71 33.05 -4.02
N ALA A 429 42.49 32.55 -3.79
CA ALA A 429 41.31 33.35 -3.44
C ALA A 429 40.17 32.57 -2.76
N VAL A 430 40.33 31.26 -2.51
CA VAL A 430 39.29 30.38 -1.93
C VAL A 430 39.97 29.49 -0.88
N SER A 431 39.26 29.18 0.21
CA SER A 431 39.70 28.19 1.19
C SER A 431 39.73 26.78 0.61
N GLU A 432 40.70 25.98 1.03
CA GLU A 432 40.86 24.60 0.58
C GLU A 432 40.43 23.64 1.70
N SER A 433 39.67 22.60 1.34
CA SER A 433 39.18 21.58 2.28
C SER A 433 39.52 20.17 1.76
N ASP A 434 39.20 19.13 2.52
CA ASP A 434 39.50 17.72 2.18
C ASP A 434 41.00 17.39 2.05
N ILE A 435 41.84 18.07 2.84
CA ILE A 435 43.27 17.79 2.92
C ILE A 435 43.55 16.64 3.90
N ASN A 436 43.30 15.38 3.52
CA ASN A 436 43.33 14.22 4.43
C ASN A 436 44.68 13.44 4.50
N PHE A 437 44.88 12.66 5.58
CA PHE A 437 46.02 11.75 5.84
C PHE A 437 45.59 10.40 6.46
N GLY A 438 46.18 9.26 6.05
CA GLY A 438 45.84 7.89 6.51
C GLY A 438 47.01 7.10 7.13
N LEU A 439 46.76 6.24 8.14
CA LEU A 439 47.77 5.54 8.98
C LEU A 439 47.31 4.11 9.44
N ARG A 440 48.17 3.06 9.59
CA ARG A 440 47.74 1.64 9.95
C ARG A 440 48.68 0.68 10.76
N ILE A 441 48.23 -0.59 11.03
CA ILE A 441 48.93 -1.80 11.66
C ILE A 441 48.76 -3.19 10.85
N PRO A 442 49.63 -4.29 10.90
CA PRO A 442 49.55 -5.59 10.06
C PRO A 442 49.26 -7.06 10.70
N VAL A 443 48.78 -8.18 9.99
CA VAL A 443 48.26 -9.59 10.48
C VAL A 443 48.58 -10.97 9.64
N ALA A 444 48.25 -12.28 10.03
CA ALA A 444 48.62 -13.71 9.49
C ALA A 444 47.50 -14.88 9.28
N ASN A 445 47.74 -16.11 8.68
CA ASN A 445 46.81 -17.20 8.04
C ASN A 445 46.26 -18.47 8.87
N ILE A 446 45.02 -19.03 8.62
CA ILE A 446 44.26 -20.19 9.25
C ILE A 446 43.47 -21.08 8.19
N ALA A 447 42.77 -22.19 8.57
CA ALA A 447 42.11 -23.25 7.73
C ALA A 447 40.54 -23.28 7.75
N PRO A 448 39.84 -23.92 6.77
CA PRO A 448 38.38 -23.75 6.54
C PRO A 448 37.45 -24.81 7.17
N GLU A 449 36.14 -24.50 7.31
CA GLU A 449 35.11 -25.36 7.95
C GLU A 449 33.74 -25.33 7.22
N ILE A 450 33.01 -26.47 7.20
CA ILE A 450 31.62 -26.58 6.70
C ILE A 450 30.63 -26.32 7.85
N ALA A 451 29.79 -25.31 7.69
CA ALA A 451 28.75 -24.97 8.64
C ALA A 451 27.46 -25.80 8.46
N ASP A 452 27.03 -26.04 7.22
CA ASP A 452 25.79 -26.79 6.94
C ASP A 452 25.72 -27.37 5.51
N LEU A 453 24.81 -28.33 5.29
CA LEU A 453 24.41 -28.87 3.98
C LEU A 453 22.87 -28.93 3.91
N THR A 454 22.27 -28.10 3.05
CA THR A 454 20.81 -27.99 2.88
C THR A 454 20.34 -28.53 1.53
N ALA A 455 19.06 -28.88 1.44
CA ALA A 455 18.40 -29.36 0.23
C ALA A 455 17.07 -28.63 0.02
N GLU A 456 16.86 -28.08 -1.18
CA GLU A 456 15.64 -27.35 -1.55
C GLU A 456 15.03 -27.87 -2.86
N PRO A 457 13.77 -28.34 -2.84
CA PRO A 457 12.90 -28.51 -1.68
C PRO A 457 13.40 -29.63 -0.73
N GLY A 458 13.14 -29.50 0.57
CA GLY A 458 13.65 -30.41 1.61
C GLY A 458 12.96 -31.78 1.68
N SER A 459 13.56 -32.78 2.32
CA SER A 459 13.03 -34.16 2.37
C SER A 459 11.76 -34.28 3.25
N PRO A 460 10.77 -35.13 2.88
CA PRO A 460 10.72 -35.98 1.69
C PRO A 460 10.11 -35.28 0.47
N GLN A 461 10.54 -35.68 -0.73
CA GLN A 461 10.05 -35.14 -2.02
C GLN A 461 9.46 -36.23 -2.90
N ILE A 462 8.77 -35.90 -4.00
CA ILE A 462 8.26 -36.91 -4.94
C ILE A 462 9.25 -37.15 -6.10
N ALA A 463 9.23 -38.37 -6.66
CA ALA A 463 10.07 -38.70 -7.81
C ALA A 463 9.81 -37.73 -8.97
N GLY A 464 10.88 -37.22 -9.59
CA GLY A 464 10.85 -36.20 -10.64
C GLY A 464 11.03 -34.75 -10.16
N THR A 465 10.98 -34.49 -8.84
CA THR A 465 11.25 -33.15 -8.29
C THR A 465 12.75 -32.83 -8.34
N ALA A 466 13.14 -31.72 -8.98
CA ALA A 466 14.53 -31.25 -8.94
C ALA A 466 14.86 -30.70 -7.54
N ILE A 467 15.96 -31.18 -6.95
CA ILE A 467 16.44 -30.82 -5.61
C ILE A 467 17.80 -30.16 -5.76
N THR A 468 17.94 -28.96 -5.22
CA THR A 468 19.21 -28.23 -5.16
C THR A 468 19.86 -28.46 -3.80
N TRP A 469 21.06 -29.02 -3.79
CA TRP A 469 21.89 -29.15 -2.60
C TRP A 469 22.83 -27.96 -2.50
N THR A 470 22.96 -27.39 -1.30
CA THR A 470 23.84 -26.24 -1.06
C THR A 470 24.68 -26.48 0.19
N ALA A 471 26.01 -26.37 0.07
CA ALA A 471 26.94 -26.46 1.18
C ALA A 471 27.38 -25.06 1.63
N ASN A 472 27.27 -24.76 2.92
CA ASN A 472 27.73 -23.50 3.47
C ASN A 472 29.04 -23.73 4.24
N ALA A 473 30.09 -22.97 3.91
CA ALA A 473 31.42 -23.12 4.48
C ALA A 473 32.15 -21.77 4.55
N SER A 474 33.15 -21.66 5.42
CA SER A 474 33.90 -20.42 5.64
C SER A 474 35.40 -20.64 5.91
N ASP A 475 36.21 -19.62 5.59
CA ASP A 475 37.62 -19.50 5.94
C ASP A 475 37.90 -18.12 6.57
N MET A 476 38.64 -18.06 7.69
CA MET A 476 38.79 -16.83 8.49
C MET A 476 39.67 -15.76 7.83
N GLU A 477 40.51 -16.13 6.86
CA GLU A 477 41.39 -15.20 6.14
C GLU A 477 40.96 -14.97 4.70
N GLY A 478 39.83 -15.57 4.31
CA GLY A 478 39.24 -15.40 3.00
C GLY A 478 39.96 -16.17 1.90
N ASP A 479 40.58 -17.30 2.22
CA ASP A 479 41.12 -18.20 1.20
C ASP A 479 40.00 -18.82 0.35
N GLN A 480 40.31 -19.11 -0.92
CA GLN A 480 39.33 -19.64 -1.86
C GLN A 480 38.96 -21.10 -1.54
N LEU A 481 37.67 -21.36 -1.37
CA LEU A 481 37.12 -22.69 -1.05
C LEU A 481 36.77 -23.52 -2.29
N LEU A 482 36.93 -24.84 -2.19
CA LEU A 482 36.56 -25.83 -3.20
C LEU A 482 35.71 -26.95 -2.60
N TYR A 483 34.71 -27.41 -3.36
CA TYR A 483 33.65 -28.33 -2.96
C TYR A 483 33.59 -29.56 -3.88
N ARG A 484 33.14 -30.70 -3.34
CA ARG A 484 32.90 -31.95 -4.08
C ARG A 484 31.73 -32.76 -3.52
N PHE A 485 30.70 -33.04 -4.34
CA PHE A 485 29.46 -33.73 -3.94
C PHE A 485 29.44 -35.22 -4.30
N PHE A 486 28.77 -36.01 -3.45
CA PHE A 486 28.61 -37.45 -3.59
C PHE A 486 27.15 -37.88 -3.39
N LEU A 487 26.69 -38.83 -4.21
CA LEU A 487 25.40 -39.50 -4.10
C LEU A 487 25.63 -41.00 -3.86
N ASN A 488 25.17 -41.53 -2.73
CA ASN A 488 25.37 -42.93 -2.31
C ASN A 488 26.83 -43.40 -2.41
N GLY A 489 27.78 -42.50 -2.12
CA GLY A 489 29.22 -42.78 -2.17
C GLY A 489 29.88 -42.63 -3.54
N GLN A 490 29.12 -42.32 -4.60
CA GLN A 490 29.66 -42.00 -5.92
C GLN A 490 29.83 -40.48 -6.07
N ALA A 491 31.00 -40.03 -6.53
CA ALA A 491 31.26 -38.61 -6.80
C ALA A 491 30.38 -38.14 -7.98
N MET A 492 29.63 -37.07 -7.76
CA MET A 492 28.75 -36.45 -8.76
C MET A 492 29.39 -35.20 -9.36
N THR A 493 30.31 -34.57 -8.63
CA THR A 493 31.14 -33.46 -9.11
C THR A 493 32.62 -33.74 -8.81
N ASP A 494 33.51 -33.06 -9.53
CA ASP A 494 34.93 -32.91 -9.17
C ASP A 494 35.12 -31.68 -8.28
N TRP A 495 36.33 -31.45 -7.74
CA TRP A 495 36.65 -30.23 -6.98
C TRP A 495 36.37 -28.97 -7.79
N ASN A 496 35.46 -28.12 -7.33
CA ASN A 496 35.11 -26.87 -7.99
C ASN A 496 34.66 -25.82 -6.96
N ALA A 497 34.55 -24.55 -7.34
CA ALA A 497 34.18 -23.47 -6.42
C ALA A 497 32.66 -23.37 -6.18
N ASP A 498 31.85 -24.12 -6.94
CA ASP A 498 30.40 -24.10 -6.82
C ASP A 498 30.00 -24.95 -5.62
N ASN A 499 29.39 -24.28 -4.64
CA ASN A 499 28.89 -24.92 -3.44
C ASN A 499 27.49 -25.52 -3.61
N THR A 500 27.02 -25.67 -4.85
CA THR A 500 25.69 -26.21 -5.17
C THR A 500 25.72 -27.39 -6.14
N TRP A 501 24.74 -28.28 -6.00
CA TRP A 501 24.54 -29.41 -6.91
C TRP A 501 23.04 -29.75 -7.07
N ILE A 502 22.53 -29.72 -8.31
CA ILE A 502 21.13 -30.07 -8.61
C ILE A 502 21.00 -31.55 -8.97
N TRP A 503 20.05 -32.23 -8.34
CA TRP A 503 19.74 -33.63 -8.57
C TRP A 503 18.23 -33.84 -8.73
N THR A 504 17.82 -34.56 -9.79
CA THR A 504 16.42 -34.95 -10.02
C THR A 504 16.30 -36.47 -9.90
N PRO A 505 15.71 -37.00 -8.82
CA PRO A 505 15.55 -38.44 -8.61
C PRO A 505 14.49 -39.00 -9.56
N ALA A 506 14.82 -40.07 -10.26
CA ALA A 506 13.89 -40.77 -11.15
C ALA A 506 13.06 -41.85 -10.43
N GLU A 507 13.52 -42.32 -9.27
CA GLU A 507 12.91 -43.40 -8.49
C GLU A 507 12.67 -42.93 -7.04
N ASP A 508 11.67 -43.52 -6.38
CA ASP A 508 11.43 -43.35 -4.95
C ASP A 508 12.44 -44.17 -4.12
N GLY A 509 12.77 -43.69 -2.92
CA GLY A 509 13.74 -44.33 -2.05
C GLY A 509 14.54 -43.37 -1.17
N LYS A 510 15.46 -43.93 -0.38
CA LYS A 510 16.38 -43.19 0.49
C LYS A 510 17.76 -43.09 -0.11
N TYR A 511 18.35 -41.90 -0.08
CA TYR A 511 19.63 -41.57 -0.68
C TYR A 511 20.55 -40.87 0.33
N LEU A 512 21.84 -41.18 0.34
CA LEU A 512 22.85 -40.54 1.17
C LEU A 512 23.66 -39.55 0.34
N ILE A 513 23.54 -38.26 0.66
CA ILE A 513 24.32 -37.19 0.05
C ILE A 513 25.49 -36.83 0.95
N ARG A 514 26.65 -36.56 0.35
CA ARG A 514 27.85 -36.11 1.08
C ARG A 514 28.56 -35.00 0.33
N ILE A 515 29.18 -34.08 1.07
CA ILE A 515 30.02 -33.00 0.57
C ILE A 515 31.40 -33.04 1.24
N GLU A 516 32.43 -32.60 0.51
CA GLU A 516 33.78 -32.36 0.99
C GLU A 516 34.25 -30.94 0.63
N LEU A 517 35.06 -30.32 1.50
CA LEU A 517 35.56 -28.94 1.42
C LEU A 517 37.09 -28.85 1.49
N ARG A 518 37.71 -27.86 0.84
CA ARG A 518 39.14 -27.50 1.03
C ARG A 518 39.51 -26.07 0.62
N ASP A 519 40.68 -25.58 1.04
CA ASP A 519 41.26 -24.27 0.63
C ASP A 519 42.55 -24.37 -0.22
N GLY A 520 43.14 -25.56 -0.32
CA GLY A 520 44.37 -25.81 -1.08
C GLY A 520 45.67 -25.36 -0.42
N LYS A 521 45.63 -24.78 0.79
CA LYS A 521 46.80 -24.43 1.61
C LYS A 521 47.02 -25.41 2.76
N HIS A 522 45.98 -26.10 3.20
CA HIS A 522 46.04 -27.06 4.30
C HIS A 522 45.98 -28.52 3.82
N ALA A 523 44.91 -28.94 3.12
CA ALA A 523 44.77 -30.31 2.62
C ALA A 523 45.51 -30.58 1.29
N GLY A 524 45.99 -31.82 1.15
CA GLY A 524 46.62 -32.32 -0.08
C GLY A 524 45.64 -32.43 -1.27
N PRO A 525 46.12 -32.63 -2.51
CA PRO A 525 45.32 -32.52 -3.74
C PRO A 525 44.06 -33.41 -3.82
N ASP A 526 44.02 -34.55 -3.12
CA ASP A 526 42.87 -35.47 -3.13
C ASP A 526 42.15 -35.55 -1.77
N GLU A 527 42.60 -34.77 -0.79
CA GLU A 527 42.08 -34.76 0.57
C GLU A 527 41.23 -33.51 0.81
N SER A 528 40.32 -33.61 1.80
CA SER A 528 39.43 -32.53 2.21
C SER A 528 39.88 -31.97 3.56
N ASP A 529 39.77 -30.67 3.73
CA ASP A 529 39.91 -30.01 5.04
C ASP A 529 38.71 -30.33 5.94
N ASP A 530 37.50 -30.47 5.36
CA ASP A 530 36.28 -30.85 6.10
C ASP A 530 35.24 -31.62 5.23
N LYS A 531 34.24 -32.29 5.84
CA LYS A 531 33.19 -33.08 5.15
C LYS A 531 31.89 -33.25 5.93
N TRP A 532 30.75 -33.34 5.22
CA TRP A 532 29.41 -33.49 5.81
C TRP A 532 28.54 -34.51 5.04
N SER A 533 27.56 -35.17 5.69
CA SER A 533 26.64 -36.14 5.05
C SER A 533 25.19 -36.01 5.53
N TYR A 534 24.23 -36.30 4.64
CA TYR A 534 22.78 -36.09 4.84
C TYR A 534 21.96 -37.20 4.16
N GLU A 535 20.97 -37.79 4.84
CA GLU A 535 20.05 -38.79 4.26
C GLU A 535 18.76 -38.11 3.76
N PHE A 536 18.35 -38.39 2.52
CA PHE A 536 17.21 -37.75 1.84
C PHE A 536 16.23 -38.80 1.30
N GLU A 537 14.93 -38.57 1.46
CA GLU A 537 13.85 -39.52 1.14
C GLU A 537 12.96 -39.03 -0.02
N ILE A 538 12.68 -39.92 -0.98
CA ILE A 538 11.82 -39.68 -2.15
C ILE A 538 10.61 -40.62 -2.09
N ASN A 539 9.41 -40.07 -2.26
CA ASN A 539 8.10 -40.70 -2.24
C ASN A 539 7.52 -40.88 -3.66
N ALA A 540 6.54 -41.77 -3.81
CA ALA A 540 5.77 -41.93 -5.05
C ALA A 540 4.73 -40.79 -5.22
N ALA A 541 4.49 -40.34 -6.46
CA ALA A 541 3.50 -39.28 -6.76
C ALA A 541 2.04 -39.82 -6.66
N ALA A 542 1.14 -39.07 -6.01
CA ALA A 542 -0.27 -39.44 -5.82
C ALA A 542 -1.24 -38.55 -6.64
N SER A 543 -2.41 -39.08 -7.00
CA SER A 543 -3.47 -38.41 -7.76
C SER A 543 -4.78 -38.26 -6.94
N GLU A 544 -5.22 -37.02 -6.62
CA GLU A 544 -6.63 -36.50 -6.50
C GLU A 544 -6.78 -35.14 -5.73
N PRO A 545 -7.92 -34.39 -5.84
CA PRO A 545 -8.02 -32.92 -5.69
C PRO A 545 -8.47 -32.36 -4.30
N ALA A 546 -8.45 -31.03 -4.16
CA ALA A 546 -8.65 -30.21 -2.95
C ALA A 546 -10.12 -30.05 -2.46
N PRO A 547 -10.39 -29.66 -1.19
CA PRO A 547 -11.71 -29.75 -0.56
C PRO A 547 -12.61 -28.51 -0.72
N GLU A 548 -13.92 -28.73 -0.85
CA GLU A 548 -15.00 -27.73 -0.96
C GLU A 548 -15.29 -26.99 0.36
N SER A 549 -15.39 -25.65 0.34
CA SER A 549 -16.20 -24.91 1.32
C SER A 549 -17.66 -24.95 0.86
N GLN A 550 -18.60 -25.12 1.79
CA GLN A 550 -20.03 -24.99 1.46
C GLN A 550 -20.30 -23.55 1.01
N ALA A 551 -20.46 -23.35 -0.29
CA ALA A 551 -20.90 -22.08 -0.85
C ALA A 551 -22.31 -21.77 -0.31
N ILE A 552 -22.49 -20.56 0.24
CA ILE A 552 -23.80 -20.07 0.64
C ILE A 552 -24.50 -19.60 -0.63
N SER A 553 -25.58 -20.29 -1.00
CA SER A 553 -26.45 -19.94 -2.11
C SER A 553 -27.92 -20.00 -1.68
N TRP A 554 -28.72 -19.06 -2.19
CA TRP A 554 -30.14 -18.86 -1.87
C TRP A 554 -30.76 -17.89 -2.87
N ASP A 555 -32.08 -17.92 -3.02
CA ASP A 555 -32.83 -16.90 -3.73
C ASP A 555 -34.04 -16.45 -2.90
N ARG A 556 -34.37 -15.16 -2.96
CA ARG A 556 -35.43 -14.57 -2.15
C ARG A 556 -36.17 -13.48 -2.91
N PRO A 557 -37.48 -13.64 -3.14
CA PRO A 557 -38.32 -12.52 -3.50
C PRO A 557 -38.58 -11.68 -2.24
N TYR A 558 -38.38 -10.38 -2.34
CA TYR A 558 -38.80 -9.43 -1.32
C TYR A 558 -39.96 -8.67 -1.89
N GLY A 559 -41.13 -8.97 -1.36
CA GLY A 559 -42.11 -7.96 -1.43
C GLY A 559 -43.47 -8.05 -0.80
N GLY A 560 -44.48 -7.51 -1.48
CA GLY A 560 -45.78 -7.18 -0.90
C GLY A 560 -46.78 -6.76 -1.98
N GLN A 561 -47.91 -6.16 -1.58
CA GLN A 561 -48.93 -5.77 -2.57
C GLN A 561 -48.49 -4.55 -3.36
N GLY A 562 -48.05 -4.75 -4.61
CA GLY A 562 -47.68 -3.66 -5.51
C GLY A 562 -46.44 -3.98 -6.35
N HIS A 563 -45.88 -2.96 -7.01
CA HIS A 563 -44.59 -3.04 -7.70
C HIS A 563 -43.45 -2.72 -6.76
N ASP A 564 -42.46 -3.61 -6.73
CA ASP A 564 -41.28 -3.53 -5.90
C ASP A 564 -40.08 -3.99 -6.68
N TRP A 565 -39.32 -3.04 -7.20
CA TRP A 565 -38.24 -3.32 -8.14
C TRP A 565 -36.89 -3.36 -7.44
N GLY A 566 -36.01 -4.23 -7.92
CA GLY A 566 -34.59 -4.21 -7.64
C GLY A 566 -33.79 -3.75 -8.83
N GLU A 567 -33.11 -2.61 -8.72
CA GLU A 567 -32.32 -2.04 -9.82
C GLU A 567 -30.82 -2.21 -9.62
N SER A 568 -30.34 -2.12 -8.38
CA SER A 568 -28.90 -2.11 -8.11
C SER A 568 -28.58 -2.79 -6.79
N VAL A 569 -27.52 -3.60 -6.78
CA VAL A 569 -26.98 -4.27 -5.59
C VAL A 569 -25.49 -4.05 -5.43
N GLU A 570 -25.06 -3.93 -4.19
CA GLU A 570 -23.66 -3.97 -3.81
C GLU A 570 -23.47 -4.79 -2.52
N GLN A 571 -22.40 -5.57 -2.46
CA GLN A 571 -22.00 -6.21 -1.21
C GLN A 571 -21.35 -5.15 -0.30
N THR A 572 -21.88 -5.01 0.91
CA THR A 572 -21.39 -4.04 1.89
C THR A 572 -20.20 -4.60 2.67
N ALA A 573 -19.37 -3.73 3.23
CA ALA A 573 -18.13 -4.11 3.94
C ALA A 573 -18.34 -5.02 5.19
N ASP A 574 -19.58 -5.15 5.67
CA ASP A 574 -19.98 -6.07 6.74
C ASP A 574 -20.30 -7.49 6.24
N GLY A 575 -20.20 -7.76 4.94
CA GLY A 575 -20.51 -9.03 4.28
C GLY A 575 -21.96 -9.18 3.82
N GLY A 576 -22.86 -8.26 4.21
CA GLY A 576 -24.25 -8.24 3.73
C GLY A 576 -24.42 -7.49 2.40
N TYR A 577 -25.65 -7.10 2.07
CA TYR A 577 -25.97 -6.49 0.78
C TYR A 577 -26.85 -5.25 0.93
N ILE A 578 -26.54 -4.20 0.18
CA ILE A 578 -27.39 -3.02 0.03
C ILE A 578 -28.01 -3.03 -1.36
N ILE A 579 -29.31 -2.76 -1.43
CA ILE A 579 -30.10 -2.76 -2.66
C ILE A 579 -30.90 -1.46 -2.73
N THR A 580 -31.04 -0.92 -3.94
CA THR A 580 -32.02 0.12 -4.22
C THR A 580 -32.92 -0.25 -5.39
N GLY A 581 -34.07 0.42 -5.45
CA GLY A 581 -35.07 0.28 -6.49
C GLY A 581 -36.27 1.17 -6.20
N THR A 582 -37.46 0.74 -6.61
CA THR A 582 -38.73 1.47 -6.43
C THR A 582 -39.72 0.59 -5.70
N THR A 583 -40.52 1.16 -4.79
CA THR A 583 -41.67 0.49 -4.16
C THR A 583 -42.90 1.39 -4.24
N ASP A 584 -44.05 0.85 -4.65
CA ASP A 584 -45.34 1.55 -4.56
C ASP A 584 -46.15 1.18 -3.30
N ARG A 585 -45.52 0.45 -2.37
CA ARG A 585 -46.16 0.09 -1.10
C ARG A 585 -46.29 1.30 -0.20
N SER A 586 -47.53 1.62 0.16
CA SER A 586 -47.92 2.73 1.03
C SER A 586 -47.48 2.60 2.51
N ALA A 587 -46.44 1.82 2.84
CA ALA A 587 -46.13 1.41 4.22
C ALA A 587 -45.14 2.32 4.98
N SER A 588 -44.50 3.29 4.34
CA SER A 588 -43.56 4.20 5.03
C SER A 588 -43.68 5.65 4.59
N SER A 589 -44.66 6.36 5.16
CA SER A 589 -44.73 7.83 5.25
C SER A 589 -44.78 8.69 3.96
N GLY A 590 -44.75 8.11 2.75
CA GLY A 590 -44.90 8.84 1.48
C GLY A 590 -46.35 8.89 0.99
N GLU A 591 -46.82 10.06 0.53
CA GLU A 591 -48.16 10.26 -0.08
C GLU A 591 -48.15 10.04 -1.61
N GLY A 592 -47.33 9.10 -2.12
CA GLY A 592 -46.97 8.98 -3.54
C GLY A 592 -47.51 7.75 -4.28
N LYS A 593 -47.18 7.67 -5.58
CA LYS A 593 -47.52 6.54 -6.45
C LYS A 593 -46.40 5.49 -6.54
N GLY A 594 -45.18 5.84 -6.13
CA GLY A 594 -43.98 4.99 -6.07
C GLY A 594 -42.82 5.79 -5.45
N ASP A 595 -42.06 5.19 -4.53
CA ASP A 595 -40.96 5.83 -3.80
C ASP A 595 -39.63 5.06 -4.02
N VAL A 596 -38.50 5.75 -3.92
CA VAL A 596 -37.16 5.12 -3.87
C VAL A 596 -37.10 4.20 -2.68
N TRP A 597 -36.82 2.92 -2.92
CA TRP A 597 -36.63 1.91 -1.88
C TRP A 597 -35.13 1.67 -1.65
N LEU A 598 -34.69 1.76 -0.39
CA LEU A 598 -33.35 1.39 0.04
C LEU A 598 -33.46 0.28 1.07
N PHE A 599 -32.87 -0.86 0.78
CA PHE A 599 -33.03 -2.10 1.51
C PHE A 599 -31.67 -2.69 1.86
N LYS A 600 -31.49 -3.17 3.09
CA LYS A 600 -30.28 -3.86 3.56
C LYS A 600 -30.61 -5.30 3.97
N ALA A 601 -29.84 -6.24 3.44
CA ALA A 601 -29.84 -7.64 3.85
C ALA A 601 -28.52 -8.06 4.53
N ASP A 602 -28.57 -9.14 5.28
CA ASP A 602 -27.40 -9.90 5.74
C ASP A 602 -26.87 -10.86 4.66
N ASP A 603 -25.81 -11.59 4.97
CA ASP A 603 -25.14 -12.57 4.09
C ASP A 603 -26.03 -13.76 3.68
N ASN A 604 -27.08 -14.04 4.44
CA ASN A 604 -28.07 -15.10 4.21
C ASN A 604 -29.34 -14.60 3.50
N GLY A 605 -29.36 -13.33 3.11
CA GLY A 605 -30.53 -12.69 2.49
C GLY A 605 -31.64 -12.39 3.50
N SER A 606 -31.39 -12.34 4.80
CA SER A 606 -32.40 -11.84 5.73
C SER A 606 -32.43 -10.31 5.67
N MET A 607 -33.62 -9.72 5.51
CA MET A 607 -33.78 -8.26 5.59
C MET A 607 -33.41 -7.78 7.00
N LEU A 608 -32.47 -6.84 7.07
CA LEU A 608 -32.06 -6.18 8.30
C LEU A 608 -32.88 -4.90 8.54
N TRP A 609 -33.01 -4.07 7.50
CA TRP A 609 -33.81 -2.86 7.53
C TRP A 609 -34.15 -2.38 6.11
N GLU A 610 -35.17 -1.53 6.03
CA GLU A 610 -35.55 -0.82 4.82
C GLU A 610 -35.86 0.65 5.11
N LYS A 611 -35.78 1.48 4.06
CA LYS A 611 -36.11 2.91 4.03
C LYS A 611 -36.79 3.23 2.70
N THR A 612 -37.71 4.18 2.73
CA THR A 612 -38.26 4.77 1.51
C THR A 612 -38.01 6.27 1.47
N PHE A 613 -37.79 6.79 0.27
CA PHE A 613 -37.64 8.21 0.02
C PHE A 613 -38.48 8.61 -1.18
N GLY A 614 -39.37 9.60 -0.99
CA GLY A 614 -40.15 10.12 -2.11
C GLY A 614 -41.12 11.23 -1.71
N GLY A 615 -41.98 11.59 -2.65
CA GLY A 615 -43.00 12.63 -2.60
C GLY A 615 -44.33 12.10 -3.15
N PRO A 616 -45.22 12.99 -3.64
CA PRO A 616 -46.56 12.58 -4.08
C PRO A 616 -46.62 11.98 -5.50
N GLU A 617 -45.53 12.03 -6.26
CA GLU A 617 -45.47 11.49 -7.63
C GLU A 617 -44.77 10.12 -7.64
N TRP A 618 -44.31 9.68 -8.81
CA TRP A 618 -43.40 8.53 -8.94
C TRP A 618 -41.96 9.01 -8.73
N ASP A 619 -41.23 8.30 -7.89
CA ASP A 619 -39.81 8.51 -7.61
C ASP A 619 -39.08 7.15 -7.67
N ASP A 620 -38.05 7.05 -8.50
CA ASP A 620 -37.36 5.78 -8.78
C ASP A 620 -35.92 5.76 -8.28
N GLY A 621 -35.47 4.63 -7.73
CA GLY A 621 -34.06 4.41 -7.40
C GLY A 621 -33.40 3.52 -8.44
N TYR A 622 -32.34 4.00 -9.10
CA TYR A 622 -31.70 3.26 -10.19
C TYR A 622 -30.33 2.69 -9.82
N CYS A 623 -29.54 3.40 -9.01
CA CYS A 623 -28.20 2.95 -8.65
C CYS A 623 -27.85 3.31 -7.20
N VAL A 624 -27.27 2.36 -6.47
CA VAL A 624 -26.73 2.54 -5.12
C VAL A 624 -25.25 2.23 -5.10
N GLN A 625 -24.52 2.99 -4.27
CA GLN A 625 -23.16 2.63 -3.89
C GLN A 625 -22.92 2.88 -2.39
N GLN A 626 -22.22 1.98 -1.71
CA GLN A 626 -21.66 2.23 -0.39
C GLN A 626 -20.52 3.25 -0.50
N THR A 627 -20.60 4.31 0.30
CA THR A 627 -19.60 5.37 0.34
C THR A 627 -18.52 5.08 1.37
N ILE A 628 -17.36 5.72 1.23
CA ILE A 628 -16.17 5.53 2.07
C ILE A 628 -16.41 5.77 3.58
N ASP A 629 -17.43 6.56 3.92
CA ASP A 629 -17.89 6.84 5.29
C ASP A 629 -18.90 5.80 5.81
N ALA A 630 -19.00 4.64 5.14
CA ALA A 630 -19.93 3.53 5.38
C ALA A 630 -21.42 3.84 5.12
N GLY A 631 -21.78 5.08 4.74
CA GLY A 631 -23.12 5.41 4.29
C GLY A 631 -23.40 4.95 2.85
N TYR A 632 -24.51 5.42 2.27
CA TYR A 632 -24.89 5.06 0.89
C TYR A 632 -25.20 6.30 0.08
N ILE A 633 -24.80 6.29 -1.20
CA ILE A 633 -25.22 7.25 -2.21
C ILE A 633 -26.18 6.55 -3.17
N ILE A 634 -27.31 7.18 -3.45
CA ILE A 634 -28.34 6.67 -4.35
C ILE A 634 -28.58 7.73 -5.43
N THR A 635 -28.70 7.30 -6.69
CA THR A 635 -29.27 8.15 -7.75
C THR A 635 -30.51 7.53 -8.36
N GLY A 636 -31.33 8.38 -8.95
CA GLY A 636 -32.72 8.07 -9.25
C GLY A 636 -33.45 9.21 -9.96
N SER A 637 -34.77 9.13 -9.91
CA SER A 637 -35.69 10.20 -10.28
C SER A 637 -36.49 10.67 -9.06
N ARG A 638 -36.90 11.94 -9.04
CA ARG A 638 -37.90 12.45 -8.10
C ARG A 638 -38.87 13.38 -8.82
N GLY A 639 -40.11 12.95 -9.02
CA GLY A 639 -41.13 13.73 -9.74
C GLY A 639 -40.68 14.12 -11.16
N GLY A 640 -39.85 13.28 -11.79
CA GLY A 640 -39.28 13.52 -13.12
C GLY A 640 -37.98 14.32 -13.14
N ASP A 641 -37.33 14.63 -12.01
CA ASP A 641 -36.01 15.26 -11.97
C ASP A 641 -34.93 14.29 -11.43
N LEU A 642 -33.66 14.45 -11.83
CA LEU A 642 -32.56 13.62 -11.33
C LEU A 642 -32.40 13.82 -9.84
N TRP A 643 -32.43 12.74 -9.07
CA TRP A 643 -32.30 12.77 -7.62
C TRP A 643 -31.01 12.10 -7.16
N LEU A 644 -30.33 12.73 -6.21
CA LEU A 644 -29.12 12.22 -5.56
C LEU A 644 -29.34 12.26 -4.05
N ILE A 645 -29.29 11.10 -3.39
CA ILE A 645 -29.59 10.94 -1.96
C ILE A 645 -28.35 10.38 -1.27
N LYS A 646 -27.90 11.03 -0.19
CA LYS A 646 -26.88 10.51 0.71
C LYS A 646 -27.48 10.11 2.03
N THR A 647 -27.14 8.92 2.50
CA THR A 647 -27.51 8.41 3.81
C THR A 647 -26.29 8.12 4.69
N ASP A 648 -26.55 7.87 5.97
CA ASP A 648 -25.62 7.20 6.87
C ASP A 648 -25.66 5.67 6.67
N GLU A 649 -24.86 4.94 7.45
CA GLU A 649 -24.73 3.47 7.41
C GLU A 649 -26.05 2.73 7.77
N ASN A 650 -26.97 3.42 8.45
CA ASN A 650 -28.26 2.88 8.88
C ASN A 650 -29.40 3.26 7.90
N GLY A 651 -29.05 3.84 6.74
CA GLY A 651 -30.00 4.31 5.74
C GLY A 651 -30.72 5.61 6.13
N THR A 652 -30.30 6.30 7.18
CA THR A 652 -30.91 7.59 7.54
C THR A 652 -30.42 8.66 6.56
N LYS A 653 -31.34 9.35 5.89
CA LYS A 653 -30.99 10.42 4.94
C LYS A 653 -30.24 11.56 5.65
N ILE A 654 -29.03 11.84 5.17
CA ILE A 654 -28.20 12.97 5.60
C ILE A 654 -28.55 14.21 4.76
N TRP A 655 -28.54 14.06 3.44
CA TRP A 655 -28.90 15.12 2.51
C TRP A 655 -29.40 14.54 1.18
N ASP A 656 -30.14 15.34 0.42
CA ASP A 656 -30.50 15.03 -0.96
C ASP A 656 -30.38 16.25 -1.87
N ARG A 657 -30.20 16.03 -3.17
CA ARG A 657 -30.06 17.03 -4.22
C ARG A 657 -30.90 16.63 -5.41
N ILE A 658 -31.66 17.60 -5.93
CA ILE A 658 -32.44 17.44 -7.15
C ILE A 658 -31.75 18.28 -8.22
N PHE A 659 -31.53 17.67 -9.38
CA PHE A 659 -30.96 18.30 -10.55
C PHE A 659 -31.94 18.10 -11.71
N GLY A 660 -32.40 19.20 -12.31
CA GLY A 660 -33.32 19.10 -13.42
C GLY A 660 -34.06 20.41 -13.69
N GLY A 661 -35.05 20.33 -14.56
CA GLY A 661 -35.81 21.46 -15.06
C GLY A 661 -37.31 21.16 -15.16
N PRO A 662 -38.04 21.88 -16.03
CA PRO A 662 -39.48 21.65 -16.22
C PRO A 662 -39.80 20.41 -17.07
N ARG A 663 -38.79 19.64 -17.47
CA ARG A 663 -38.89 18.44 -18.31
C ARG A 663 -38.23 17.28 -17.57
N GLU A 664 -38.39 16.07 -18.10
CA GLU A 664 -37.88 14.86 -17.46
C GLU A 664 -36.35 14.80 -17.48
N ASP A 665 -35.77 14.54 -16.31
CA ASP A 665 -34.37 14.34 -16.03
C ASP A 665 -34.26 13.18 -15.02
N TRP A 666 -33.33 12.24 -15.20
CA TRP A 666 -33.12 11.16 -14.23
C TRP A 666 -31.67 10.66 -14.24
N GLY A 667 -31.23 10.10 -13.12
CA GLY A 667 -29.88 9.53 -12.97
C GLY A 667 -29.93 8.01 -13.07
N GLU A 668 -29.07 7.43 -13.90
CA GLU A 668 -29.01 5.97 -14.15
C GLU A 668 -27.88 5.32 -13.35
N SER A 669 -26.76 6.03 -13.19
CA SER A 669 -25.56 5.49 -12.56
C SER A 669 -24.83 6.54 -11.74
N VAL A 670 -24.41 6.17 -10.53
CA VAL A 670 -23.62 7.02 -9.63
C VAL A 670 -22.39 6.28 -9.15
N GLN A 671 -21.28 7.01 -9.02
CA GLN A 671 -20.09 6.53 -8.33
C GLN A 671 -19.47 7.63 -7.47
N GLN A 672 -19.05 7.29 -6.25
CA GLN A 672 -18.18 8.13 -5.43
C GLN A 672 -16.78 8.22 -6.07
N THR A 673 -16.29 9.45 -6.23
CA THR A 673 -14.96 9.73 -6.79
C THR A 673 -13.88 9.73 -5.70
N GLY A 674 -12.60 9.55 -6.09
CA GLY A 674 -11.47 9.45 -5.15
C GLY A 674 -11.24 10.65 -4.21
N ASP A 675 -11.75 11.83 -4.56
CA ASP A 675 -11.75 13.04 -3.71
C ASP A 675 -12.97 13.14 -2.75
N GLY A 676 -13.80 12.09 -2.71
CA GLY A 676 -15.02 11.98 -1.90
C GLY A 676 -16.27 12.62 -2.51
N GLY A 677 -16.17 13.25 -3.70
CA GLY A 677 -17.32 13.72 -4.48
C GLY A 677 -18.07 12.59 -5.20
N TYR A 678 -18.98 12.96 -6.12
CA TYR A 678 -19.74 11.98 -6.92
C TYR A 678 -19.73 12.33 -8.41
N ILE A 679 -19.74 11.31 -9.26
CA ILE A 679 -20.00 11.40 -10.69
C ILE A 679 -21.30 10.65 -10.98
N ILE A 680 -22.19 11.27 -11.75
CA ILE A 680 -23.51 10.74 -12.10
C ILE A 680 -23.65 10.77 -13.61
N ALA A 681 -24.09 9.67 -14.20
CA ALA A 681 -24.59 9.62 -15.57
C ALA A 681 -26.11 9.38 -15.56
N GLY A 682 -26.80 10.01 -16.51
CA GLY A 682 -28.23 9.89 -16.67
C GLY A 682 -28.70 10.57 -17.95
N VAL A 683 -29.94 11.03 -17.93
CA VAL A 683 -30.63 11.60 -19.09
C VAL A 683 -31.26 12.94 -18.74
N THR A 684 -31.27 13.88 -19.68
CA THR A 684 -31.94 15.19 -19.58
C THR A 684 -32.68 15.54 -20.86
N ASP A 685 -33.94 15.97 -20.78
CA ASP A 685 -34.69 16.49 -21.95
C ASP A 685 -34.51 18.02 -22.12
N ARG A 686 -33.36 18.56 -21.67
CA ARG A 686 -33.09 20.00 -21.70
C ARG A 686 -32.72 20.54 -23.09
N ILE A 687 -32.13 19.73 -23.97
CA ILE A 687 -31.53 20.19 -25.22
C ILE A 687 -32.28 19.70 -26.47
N SER A 688 -32.97 18.55 -26.41
CA SER A 688 -33.84 18.10 -27.50
C SER A 688 -34.90 19.14 -27.90
N SER A 689 -34.69 19.68 -29.10
CA SER A 689 -35.46 20.80 -29.67
C SER A 689 -36.52 20.36 -30.69
N SER A 690 -36.74 19.05 -30.90
CA SER A 690 -37.61 18.60 -31.99
C SER A 690 -38.54 17.40 -31.72
N VAL A 691 -38.36 16.63 -30.65
CA VAL A 691 -39.27 15.54 -30.26
C VAL A 691 -39.41 15.50 -28.73
N ALA A 692 -40.65 15.61 -28.22
CA ALA A 692 -40.91 15.42 -26.79
C ALA A 692 -40.56 13.98 -26.39
N GLY A 693 -39.73 13.80 -25.35
CA GLY A 693 -39.29 12.48 -24.87
C GLY A 693 -37.98 11.96 -25.47
N SER A 694 -37.25 12.77 -26.24
CA SER A 694 -35.91 12.44 -26.74
C SER A 694 -34.89 13.03 -25.77
N GLY A 695 -34.40 12.25 -24.82
CA GLY A 695 -33.45 12.70 -23.81
C GLY A 695 -31.99 12.63 -24.25
N ASP A 696 -31.15 13.53 -23.73
CA ASP A 696 -29.71 13.63 -24.00
C ASP A 696 -28.88 13.16 -22.78
N LEU A 697 -27.65 12.69 -23.00
CA LEU A 697 -26.81 12.13 -21.95
C LEU A 697 -26.37 13.26 -21.03
N TRP A 698 -26.68 13.13 -19.74
CA TRP A 698 -26.29 14.12 -18.73
C TRP A 698 -25.27 13.55 -17.76
N LEU A 699 -24.08 14.16 -17.74
CA LEU A 699 -23.03 13.85 -16.80
C LEU A 699 -22.90 14.96 -15.77
N ILE A 700 -23.02 14.64 -14.47
CA ILE A 700 -22.94 15.61 -13.37
C ILE A 700 -21.82 15.21 -12.41
N ARG A 701 -20.93 16.15 -12.11
CA ARG A 701 -19.90 16.04 -11.08
C ARG A 701 -20.26 16.91 -9.88
N THR A 702 -20.21 16.35 -8.68
CA THR A 702 -20.51 17.08 -7.43
C THR A 702 -19.40 16.98 -6.39
N ASP A 703 -19.29 17.95 -5.48
CA ASP A 703 -18.47 17.76 -4.29
C ASP A 703 -19.06 16.68 -3.35
N LYS A 704 -18.36 16.40 -2.25
CA LYS A 704 -18.79 15.43 -1.23
C LYS A 704 -20.12 15.75 -0.54
N ASN A 705 -20.57 17.01 -0.63
CA ASN A 705 -21.83 17.48 -0.09
C ASN A 705 -22.94 17.50 -1.15
N GLY A 706 -22.70 16.94 -2.34
CA GLY A 706 -23.65 16.96 -3.46
C GLY A 706 -23.79 18.33 -4.13
N THR A 707 -22.91 19.29 -3.87
CA THR A 707 -22.91 20.56 -4.59
C THR A 707 -22.36 20.35 -5.99
N LYS A 708 -23.12 20.70 -7.04
CA LYS A 708 -22.65 20.57 -8.43
C LYS A 708 -21.37 21.39 -8.66
N ILE A 709 -20.32 20.72 -9.11
CA ILE A 709 -19.05 21.32 -9.56
C ILE A 709 -19.19 21.66 -11.04
N TRP A 710 -19.56 20.68 -11.86
CA TRP A 710 -19.82 20.88 -13.28
C TRP A 710 -20.84 19.85 -13.79
N ASP A 711 -21.47 20.17 -14.93
CA ASP A 711 -22.26 19.21 -15.72
C ASP A 711 -21.95 19.30 -17.21
N ARG A 712 -22.19 18.21 -17.93
CA ARG A 712 -22.07 18.09 -19.39
C ARG A 712 -23.32 17.44 -19.93
N VAL A 713 -23.94 18.07 -20.90
CA VAL A 713 -24.97 17.42 -21.73
C VAL A 713 -24.31 17.04 -23.04
N LEU A 714 -24.44 15.77 -23.43
CA LEU A 714 -23.82 15.19 -24.61
C LEU A 714 -24.93 14.53 -25.45
N GLY A 715 -24.87 14.73 -26.76
CA GLY A 715 -25.89 14.25 -27.67
C GLY A 715 -26.00 15.12 -28.91
N GLU A 716 -26.59 14.59 -29.98
CA GLU A 716 -26.82 15.30 -31.25
C GLU A 716 -28.30 15.42 -31.59
N SER A 717 -28.84 14.54 -32.44
CA SER A 717 -30.22 14.63 -32.92
C SER A 717 -30.91 13.29 -32.81
N GLY A 718 -31.52 13.03 -31.66
CA GLY A 718 -32.14 11.76 -31.34
C GLY A 718 -32.09 11.53 -29.84
N ALA A 719 -32.40 10.32 -29.39
CA ALA A 719 -32.19 9.97 -27.99
C ALA A 719 -30.74 9.52 -27.76
N ASP A 720 -30.07 10.18 -26.82
CA ASP A 720 -28.70 9.92 -26.40
C ASP A 720 -28.73 9.63 -24.90
N TRP A 721 -28.65 8.37 -24.47
CA TRP A 721 -28.89 8.01 -23.06
C TRP A 721 -27.59 7.63 -22.36
N GLY A 722 -27.29 8.24 -21.22
CA GLY A 722 -26.19 7.82 -20.35
C GLY A 722 -26.62 6.73 -19.40
N ARG A 723 -26.15 5.50 -19.59
CA ARG A 723 -26.56 4.34 -18.78
C ARG A 723 -25.60 4.03 -17.64
N SER A 724 -24.30 4.15 -17.87
CA SER A 724 -23.30 3.76 -16.88
C SER A 724 -22.08 4.65 -16.93
N VAL A 725 -21.56 5.00 -15.74
CA VAL A 725 -20.33 5.77 -15.57
C VAL A 725 -19.40 5.10 -14.56
N GLN A 726 -18.09 5.23 -14.82
CA GLN A 726 -17.06 4.88 -13.85
C GLN A 726 -15.91 5.90 -13.91
N GLN A 727 -15.40 6.31 -12.76
CA GLN A 727 -14.11 6.99 -12.63
C GLN A 727 -12.99 6.02 -12.99
N THR A 728 -12.12 6.44 -13.89
CA THR A 728 -10.97 5.67 -14.35
C THR A 728 -9.74 5.91 -13.48
N ALA A 729 -8.79 4.97 -13.47
CA ALA A 729 -7.57 5.03 -12.65
C ALA A 729 -6.70 6.28 -12.86
N ASP A 730 -6.81 6.95 -14.01
CA ASP A 730 -6.15 8.22 -14.32
C ASP A 730 -6.89 9.46 -13.76
N GLY A 731 -7.94 9.27 -12.94
CA GLY A 731 -8.78 10.31 -12.36
C GLY A 731 -9.91 10.82 -13.27
N GLY A 732 -9.93 10.44 -14.55
CA GLY A 732 -10.99 10.78 -15.50
C GLY A 732 -12.23 9.89 -15.40
N TYR A 733 -13.07 9.87 -16.44
CA TYR A 733 -14.32 9.10 -16.43
C TYR A 733 -14.54 8.36 -17.74
N ILE A 734 -15.05 7.14 -17.66
CA ILE A 734 -15.58 6.38 -18.80
C ILE A 734 -17.09 6.28 -18.66
N VAL A 735 -17.81 6.51 -19.77
CA VAL A 735 -19.27 6.52 -19.82
C VAL A 735 -19.73 5.69 -21.01
N THR A 736 -20.78 4.90 -20.84
CA THR A 736 -21.45 4.19 -21.95
C THR A 736 -22.95 4.45 -21.98
N GLY A 737 -23.56 4.17 -23.13
CA GLY A 737 -24.94 4.49 -23.39
C GLY A 737 -25.40 4.27 -24.83
N LEU A 738 -26.44 5.02 -25.20
CA LEU A 738 -27.03 5.09 -26.54
C LEU A 738 -26.66 6.41 -27.22
N LEU A 739 -26.42 6.37 -28.53
CA LEU A 739 -26.30 7.54 -29.41
C LEU A 739 -27.31 7.45 -30.57
N ASP A 740 -28.03 8.54 -30.82
CA ASP A 740 -28.99 8.73 -31.91
C ASP A 740 -29.92 7.51 -32.13
N ASP A 741 -30.52 7.00 -31.05
CA ASP A 741 -31.45 5.85 -31.06
C ASP A 741 -30.90 4.53 -31.64
N SER A 742 -29.60 4.43 -31.94
CA SER A 742 -29.09 3.34 -32.81
C SER A 742 -27.74 2.76 -32.45
N ASP A 743 -26.80 3.53 -31.89
CA ASP A 743 -25.43 3.07 -31.70
C ASP A 743 -25.01 3.04 -30.23
N LEU A 744 -24.23 2.02 -29.86
CA LEU A 744 -23.60 1.98 -28.54
C LEU A 744 -22.51 3.03 -28.49
N TRP A 745 -22.57 3.89 -27.49
CA TRP A 745 -21.62 4.98 -27.31
C TRP A 745 -20.66 4.71 -26.15
N LEU A 746 -19.38 4.97 -26.35
CA LEU A 746 -18.35 4.90 -25.31
C LEU A 746 -17.53 6.20 -25.32
N ILE A 747 -17.50 6.90 -24.20
CA ILE A 747 -16.89 8.23 -24.08
C ILE A 747 -15.88 8.21 -22.93
N LYS A 748 -14.66 8.66 -23.22
CA LYS A 748 -13.65 8.95 -22.20
C LYS A 748 -13.52 10.44 -21.98
N MET A 749 -13.50 10.82 -20.72
CA MET A 749 -13.27 12.17 -20.25
C MET A 749 -12.07 12.26 -19.32
N ASP A 750 -11.54 13.48 -19.18
CA ASP A 750 -10.64 13.84 -18.10
C ASP A 750 -11.40 14.18 -16.80
N GLU A 751 -10.66 14.45 -15.72
CA GLU A 751 -11.19 14.81 -14.41
C GLU A 751 -12.10 16.07 -14.41
N ASN A 752 -11.92 16.95 -15.40
CA ASN A 752 -12.64 18.21 -15.56
C ASN A 752 -13.88 18.08 -16.45
N GLY A 753 -14.21 16.87 -16.89
CA GLY A 753 -15.33 16.61 -17.80
C GLY A 753 -15.06 17.10 -19.22
N THR A 754 -13.80 17.20 -19.63
CA THR A 754 -13.42 17.43 -21.03
C THR A 754 -13.36 16.09 -21.74
N ARG A 755 -14.04 15.97 -22.88
CA ARG A 755 -14.01 14.76 -23.72
C ARG A 755 -12.61 14.57 -24.30
N LEU A 756 -11.96 13.45 -23.95
CA LEU A 756 -10.66 13.05 -24.48
C LEU A 756 -10.82 12.30 -25.80
N TRP A 757 -11.73 11.32 -25.82
CA TRP A 757 -12.11 10.60 -27.04
C TRP A 757 -13.50 9.98 -26.88
N GLU A 758 -14.08 9.62 -28.03
CA GLU A 758 -15.30 8.82 -28.09
C GLU A 758 -15.18 7.73 -29.15
N LYS A 759 -16.00 6.70 -29.00
CA LYS A 759 -16.13 5.55 -29.89
C LYS A 759 -17.59 5.18 -30.01
N THR A 760 -18.01 4.83 -31.21
CA THR A 760 -19.32 4.25 -31.47
C THR A 760 -19.15 2.82 -31.93
N PHE A 761 -20.04 1.96 -31.47
CA PHE A 761 -20.08 0.57 -31.87
C PHE A 761 -21.49 0.29 -32.41
N ALA A 762 -21.58 0.22 -33.73
CA ALA A 762 -22.82 -0.05 -34.44
C ALA A 762 -23.04 -1.56 -34.60
N GLY A 763 -24.29 -1.99 -34.41
CA GLY A 763 -24.77 -3.32 -34.78
C GLY A 763 -25.32 -3.37 -36.20
N THR A 764 -26.03 -4.46 -36.54
CA THR A 764 -26.90 -4.49 -37.73
C THR A 764 -28.28 -3.83 -37.52
N GLY A 765 -28.51 -3.29 -36.33
CA GLY A 765 -29.71 -2.60 -35.86
C GLY A 765 -29.38 -1.76 -34.62
N ARG A 766 -30.37 -1.47 -33.77
CA ARG A 766 -30.15 -0.75 -32.51
C ARG A 766 -29.08 -1.46 -31.68
N ALA A 767 -28.13 -0.69 -31.17
CA ALA A 767 -27.09 -1.10 -30.24
C ALA A 767 -27.08 -0.13 -29.06
N GLU A 768 -27.05 -0.66 -27.85
CA GLU A 768 -27.07 0.15 -26.63
C GLU A 768 -26.13 -0.48 -25.59
N GLY A 769 -25.34 0.36 -24.92
CA GLY A 769 -24.49 -0.07 -23.81
C GLY A 769 -25.17 0.21 -22.49
N TYR A 770 -25.38 -0.82 -21.68
CA TYR A 770 -26.02 -0.71 -20.38
C TYR A 770 -25.01 -0.58 -19.24
N ALA A 771 -23.86 -1.26 -19.34
CA ALA A 771 -22.83 -1.24 -18.29
C ALA A 771 -21.42 -1.16 -18.86
N VAL A 772 -20.57 -0.34 -18.23
CA VAL A 772 -19.13 -0.25 -18.53
C VAL A 772 -18.29 -0.49 -17.27
N GLN A 773 -17.16 -1.17 -17.44
CA GLN A 773 -16.14 -1.32 -16.40
C GLN A 773 -14.73 -1.22 -16.99
N GLN A 774 -13.86 -0.44 -16.36
CA GLN A 774 -12.43 -0.44 -16.60
C GLN A 774 -11.82 -1.76 -16.10
N ILE A 775 -11.00 -2.37 -16.96
CA ILE A 775 -10.28 -3.60 -16.66
C ILE A 775 -8.93 -3.22 -16.03
N PRO A 776 -8.54 -3.73 -14.85
CA PRO A 776 -7.28 -3.38 -14.18
C PRO A 776 -6.03 -3.66 -15.02
N GLN A 777 -6.09 -4.63 -15.93
CA GLN A 777 -4.99 -4.97 -16.84
C GLN A 777 -4.98 -4.15 -18.15
N GLY A 778 -5.80 -3.10 -18.24
CA GLY A 778 -5.91 -2.20 -19.38
C GLY A 778 -7.21 -2.36 -20.17
N GLY A 779 -7.76 -1.22 -20.59
CA GLY A 779 -8.96 -1.11 -21.41
C GLY A 779 -10.28 -1.19 -20.65
N TYR A 780 -11.37 -1.43 -21.39
CA TYR A 780 -12.73 -1.42 -20.86
C TYR A 780 -13.52 -2.63 -21.37
N VAL A 781 -14.42 -3.14 -20.53
CA VAL A 781 -15.48 -4.08 -20.92
C VAL A 781 -16.82 -3.36 -20.90
N ILE A 782 -17.66 -3.65 -21.89
CA ILE A 782 -19.00 -3.10 -22.04
C ILE A 782 -19.97 -4.26 -22.25
N ALA A 783 -21.07 -4.28 -21.49
CA ALA A 783 -22.23 -5.12 -21.78
C ALA A 783 -23.40 -4.26 -22.22
N GLY A 784 -24.19 -4.84 -23.12
CA GLY A 784 -25.29 -4.15 -23.76
C GLY A 784 -26.13 -5.12 -24.59
N ALA A 785 -26.83 -4.55 -25.56
CA ALA A 785 -27.63 -5.29 -26.52
C ALA A 785 -27.32 -4.82 -27.94
N THR A 786 -27.37 -5.74 -28.91
CA THR A 786 -27.29 -5.38 -30.33
C THR A 786 -28.07 -6.36 -31.18
N ALA A 787 -28.71 -5.89 -32.26
CA ALA A 787 -29.35 -6.79 -33.22
C ALA A 787 -28.36 -7.84 -33.73
N SER A 788 -28.71 -9.12 -33.57
CA SER A 788 -27.78 -10.22 -33.80
C SER A 788 -27.27 -10.29 -35.23
N LEU A 789 -26.00 -10.69 -35.38
CA LEU A 789 -25.40 -11.03 -36.67
C LEU A 789 -26.01 -12.30 -37.29
N SER A 790 -26.85 -13.05 -36.55
CA SER A 790 -27.54 -14.27 -37.03
C SER A 790 -28.73 -14.02 -37.98
N GLY A 791 -29.11 -12.77 -38.21
CA GLY A 791 -30.06 -12.39 -39.27
C GLY A 791 -31.54 -12.40 -38.90
N ASN A 792 -31.91 -12.73 -37.66
CA ASN A 792 -33.15 -12.33 -37.02
C ASN A 792 -32.93 -10.92 -36.44
N LEU A 793 -33.78 -9.94 -36.74
CA LEU A 793 -33.63 -8.55 -36.29
C LEU A 793 -33.85 -8.36 -34.76
N ASN A 794 -33.70 -9.43 -33.97
CA ASN A 794 -33.81 -9.44 -32.51
C ASN A 794 -32.45 -9.08 -31.89
N GLU A 795 -32.47 -8.43 -30.75
CA GLU A 795 -31.30 -7.97 -30.02
C GLU A 795 -30.74 -9.11 -29.17
N ASP A 796 -29.43 -9.38 -29.29
CA ASP A 796 -28.68 -10.31 -28.44
C ASP A 796 -27.79 -9.52 -27.47
N LEU A 797 -27.40 -10.16 -26.36
CA LEU A 797 -26.46 -9.62 -25.40
C LEU A 797 -25.13 -9.38 -26.13
N TRP A 798 -24.59 -8.17 -26.04
CA TRP A 798 -23.34 -7.81 -26.69
C TRP A 798 -22.28 -7.48 -25.65
N LEU A 799 -21.20 -8.28 -25.64
CA LEU A 799 -20.04 -8.07 -24.78
C LEU A 799 -18.88 -7.56 -25.63
N ILE A 800 -18.39 -6.36 -25.35
CA ILE A 800 -17.28 -5.72 -26.06
C ILE A 800 -16.10 -5.54 -25.11
N LYS A 801 -14.90 -5.90 -25.57
CA LYS A 801 -13.64 -5.53 -24.92
C LYS A 801 -12.85 -4.57 -25.80
N THR A 802 -12.32 -3.54 -25.16
CA THR A 802 -11.51 -2.50 -25.80
C THR A 802 -10.12 -2.41 -25.17
N ASP A 803 -9.19 -1.71 -25.82
CA ASP A 803 -7.97 -1.21 -25.20
C ASP A 803 -8.22 0.12 -24.46
N GLU A 804 -7.19 0.67 -23.84
CA GLU A 804 -7.26 1.93 -23.05
C GLU A 804 -7.68 3.16 -23.88
N ASN A 805 -7.52 3.09 -25.21
CA ASN A 805 -7.91 4.13 -26.15
C ASN A 805 -9.32 3.90 -26.75
N GLY A 806 -10.06 2.93 -26.21
CA GLY A 806 -11.39 2.56 -26.66
C GLY A 806 -11.40 1.80 -28.00
N LYS A 807 -10.26 1.36 -28.52
CA LYS A 807 -10.25 0.55 -29.73
C LYS A 807 -10.75 -0.86 -29.39
N LYS A 808 -11.77 -1.33 -30.11
CA LYS A 808 -12.28 -2.70 -29.96
C LYS A 808 -11.17 -3.73 -30.21
N LEU A 809 -10.94 -4.56 -29.20
CA LEU A 809 -10.05 -5.73 -29.27
C LEU A 809 -10.83 -6.95 -29.76
N TRP A 810 -12.01 -7.17 -29.17
CA TRP A 810 -12.97 -8.19 -29.60
C TRP A 810 -14.37 -7.85 -29.10
N ASP A 811 -15.36 -8.48 -29.71
CA ASP A 811 -16.74 -8.49 -29.27
C ASP A 811 -17.38 -9.87 -29.49
N LYS A 812 -18.42 -10.14 -28.69
CA LYS A 812 -19.17 -11.40 -28.65
C LYS A 812 -20.64 -11.12 -28.47
N THR A 813 -21.48 -11.85 -29.19
CA THR A 813 -22.93 -11.87 -28.94
C THR A 813 -23.32 -13.18 -28.29
N TYR A 814 -24.25 -13.12 -27.34
CA TYR A 814 -24.84 -14.28 -26.69
C TYR A 814 -26.36 -14.13 -26.71
N GLY A 815 -27.06 -15.19 -27.08
CA GLY A 815 -28.51 -15.17 -27.24
C GLY A 815 -28.98 -16.29 -28.16
N GLY A 816 -30.25 -16.24 -28.52
CA GLY A 816 -30.90 -17.25 -29.36
C GLY A 816 -31.82 -16.67 -30.44
N SER A 817 -33.03 -17.22 -30.55
CA SER A 817 -33.96 -16.81 -31.60
C SER A 817 -34.73 -15.53 -31.28
N ASP A 818 -34.85 -15.19 -30.00
CA ASP A 818 -35.58 -14.03 -29.49
C ASP A 818 -34.62 -13.01 -28.86
N ARG A 819 -35.13 -12.05 -28.11
CA ARG A 819 -34.32 -10.97 -27.54
C ARG A 819 -33.56 -11.46 -26.32
N ASP A 820 -32.33 -11.01 -26.14
CA ASP A 820 -31.48 -11.31 -25.00
C ASP A 820 -30.66 -10.05 -24.70
N TRP A 821 -30.65 -9.58 -23.45
CA TRP A 821 -29.98 -8.33 -23.07
C TRP A 821 -29.02 -8.55 -21.91
N GLY A 822 -27.92 -7.79 -21.87
CA GLY A 822 -27.00 -7.75 -20.73
C GLY A 822 -26.99 -6.37 -20.09
N GLU A 823 -27.64 -6.26 -18.94
CA GLU A 823 -27.83 -5.00 -18.20
C GLU A 823 -26.62 -4.64 -17.35
N SER A 824 -25.89 -5.64 -16.85
CA SER A 824 -24.80 -5.45 -15.90
C SER A 824 -23.62 -6.36 -16.21
N VAL A 825 -22.40 -5.84 -16.10
CA VAL A 825 -21.16 -6.61 -16.26
C VAL A 825 -20.18 -6.34 -15.14
N GLN A 826 -19.46 -7.37 -14.74
CA GLN A 826 -18.28 -7.26 -13.90
C GLN A 826 -17.19 -8.25 -14.36
N GLN A 827 -15.95 -7.81 -14.35
CA GLN A 827 -14.80 -8.69 -14.45
C GLN A 827 -14.68 -9.52 -13.17
N THR A 828 -14.55 -10.84 -13.32
CA THR A 828 -14.35 -11.76 -12.22
C THR A 828 -12.88 -11.85 -11.81
N ASP A 829 -12.64 -12.35 -10.60
CA ASP A 829 -11.32 -12.50 -9.98
C ASP A 829 -10.29 -13.29 -10.78
N ASP A 830 -10.74 -14.24 -11.60
CA ASP A 830 -9.91 -15.03 -12.51
C ASP A 830 -9.65 -14.35 -13.87
N GLY A 831 -10.13 -13.11 -14.03
CA GLY A 831 -9.98 -12.28 -15.21
C GLY A 831 -11.04 -12.50 -16.29
N GLY A 832 -12.00 -13.41 -16.09
CA GLY A 832 -13.19 -13.56 -16.93
C GLY A 832 -14.26 -12.50 -16.67
N PHE A 833 -15.48 -12.70 -17.17
CA PHE A 833 -16.60 -11.78 -16.96
C PHE A 833 -17.86 -12.52 -16.48
N ILE A 834 -18.66 -11.84 -15.66
CA ILE A 834 -20.02 -12.23 -15.26
C ILE A 834 -20.98 -11.13 -15.75
N ILE A 835 -22.07 -11.53 -16.39
CA ILE A 835 -23.07 -10.63 -16.96
C ILE A 835 -24.45 -11.06 -16.47
N ALA A 836 -25.26 -10.10 -16.02
CA ALA A 836 -26.67 -10.31 -15.72
C ALA A 836 -27.56 -9.52 -16.67
N GLY A 837 -28.75 -10.07 -16.93
CA GLY A 837 -29.74 -9.44 -17.79
C GLY A 837 -31.01 -10.28 -17.91
N ILE A 838 -31.59 -10.32 -19.11
CA ILE A 838 -32.81 -11.07 -19.43
C ILE A 838 -32.63 -11.87 -20.72
N THR A 839 -33.19 -13.07 -20.75
CA THR A 839 -33.24 -13.93 -21.93
C THR A 839 -34.70 -14.25 -22.28
N TYR A 840 -35.10 -14.00 -23.52
CA TYR A 840 -36.37 -14.49 -24.07
C TYR A 840 -36.17 -15.75 -24.92
N SER A 841 -34.91 -16.10 -25.19
CA SER A 841 -34.53 -17.27 -25.99
C SER A 841 -34.42 -18.56 -25.18
N SER A 842 -34.26 -18.46 -23.86
CA SER A 842 -34.07 -19.60 -22.96
C SER A 842 -34.84 -19.40 -21.65
N GLY A 843 -35.03 -20.46 -20.87
CA GLY A 843 -35.77 -20.41 -19.60
C GLY A 843 -37.18 -21.03 -19.65
N ARG A 844 -38.01 -20.72 -18.66
CA ARG A 844 -39.32 -21.36 -18.40
C ARG A 844 -40.52 -20.47 -18.71
N GLY A 845 -40.31 -19.22 -19.14
CA GLY A 845 -41.39 -18.24 -19.21
C GLY A 845 -41.32 -17.26 -20.38
N SER A 846 -41.99 -16.12 -20.21
CA SER A 846 -42.05 -15.01 -21.17
C SER A 846 -40.83 -14.08 -21.13
N GLY A 847 -39.73 -14.52 -20.50
CA GLY A 847 -38.48 -13.79 -20.29
C GLY A 847 -37.93 -14.14 -18.90
N ASP A 848 -36.71 -14.68 -18.83
CA ASP A 848 -36.11 -15.14 -17.57
C ASP A 848 -34.82 -14.35 -17.25
N LEU A 849 -34.49 -14.21 -15.96
CA LEU A 849 -33.25 -13.59 -15.52
C LEU A 849 -32.09 -14.42 -16.03
N TRP A 850 -31.15 -13.80 -16.74
CA TRP A 850 -30.04 -14.50 -17.36
C TRP A 850 -28.71 -14.13 -16.72
N LEU A 851 -27.93 -15.15 -16.35
CA LEU A 851 -26.57 -15.00 -15.82
C LEU A 851 -25.59 -15.70 -16.76
N VAL A 852 -24.66 -14.96 -17.33
CA VAL A 852 -23.68 -15.47 -18.31
C VAL A 852 -22.26 -15.34 -17.77
N ARG A 853 -21.52 -16.44 -17.75
CA ARG A 853 -20.11 -16.48 -17.35
C ARG A 853 -19.21 -16.72 -18.55
N THR A 854 -18.14 -15.95 -18.68
CA THR A 854 -17.19 -16.06 -19.80
C THR A 854 -15.73 -16.11 -19.33
N ASP A 855 -14.86 -16.71 -20.11
CA ASP A 855 -13.42 -16.54 -19.92
C ASP A 855 -12.97 -15.09 -20.25
N ARG A 856 -11.67 -14.81 -20.08
CA ARG A 856 -11.06 -13.50 -20.36
C ARG A 856 -11.10 -13.07 -21.83
N ASN A 857 -11.36 -14.02 -22.74
CA ASN A 857 -11.48 -13.81 -24.19
C ASN A 857 -12.94 -13.70 -24.65
N GLY A 858 -13.90 -13.71 -23.72
CA GLY A 858 -15.32 -13.72 -24.05
C GLY A 858 -15.78 -15.06 -24.65
N THR A 859 -15.12 -16.17 -24.32
CA THR A 859 -15.70 -17.50 -24.58
C THR A 859 -16.67 -17.81 -23.46
N MET A 860 -17.94 -18.07 -23.78
CA MET A 860 -18.92 -18.50 -22.78
C MET A 860 -18.46 -19.81 -22.13
N LEU A 861 -18.42 -19.82 -20.80
CA LEU A 861 -18.11 -20.99 -19.99
C LEU A 861 -19.39 -21.72 -19.59
N TRP A 862 -20.39 -20.95 -19.13
CA TRP A 862 -21.73 -21.41 -18.82
C TRP A 862 -22.69 -20.22 -18.79
N ASP A 863 -23.97 -20.53 -18.89
CA ASP A 863 -25.06 -19.59 -18.68
C ASP A 863 -26.19 -20.25 -17.86
N LYS A 864 -26.98 -19.44 -17.15
CA LYS A 864 -28.07 -19.87 -16.28
C LYS A 864 -29.26 -18.95 -16.45
N ALA A 865 -30.44 -19.53 -16.69
CA ALA A 865 -31.71 -18.82 -16.69
C ALA A 865 -32.47 -19.11 -15.38
N TYR A 866 -32.84 -18.06 -14.67
CA TYR A 866 -33.60 -18.12 -13.42
C TYR A 866 -34.95 -17.43 -13.64
N GLY A 867 -36.03 -18.12 -13.28
CA GLY A 867 -37.37 -17.55 -13.40
C GLY A 867 -38.45 -18.62 -13.42
N GLY A 868 -39.68 -18.18 -13.64
CA GLY A 868 -40.89 -19.00 -13.67
C GLY A 868 -41.61 -18.92 -15.00
N ALA A 869 -42.94 -18.84 -14.97
CA ALA A 869 -43.76 -18.78 -16.19
C ALA A 869 -43.90 -17.35 -16.73
N ASN A 870 -43.67 -16.35 -15.87
CA ASN A 870 -43.85 -14.93 -16.18
C ASN A 870 -42.48 -14.27 -16.39
N ARG A 871 -42.44 -12.94 -16.47
CA ARG A 871 -41.19 -12.21 -16.70
C ARG A 871 -40.34 -12.13 -15.44
N ASP A 872 -39.05 -12.44 -15.58
CA ASP A 872 -38.02 -12.29 -14.56
C ASP A 872 -36.81 -11.57 -15.18
N TRP A 873 -36.27 -10.54 -14.54
CA TRP A 873 -35.29 -9.63 -15.14
C TRP A 873 -34.15 -9.34 -14.17
N GLY A 874 -32.90 -9.69 -14.51
CA GLY A 874 -31.72 -9.30 -13.75
C GLY A 874 -31.21 -7.91 -14.15
N GLN A 875 -31.09 -7.01 -13.18
CA GLN A 875 -30.66 -5.63 -13.41
C GLN A 875 -29.20 -5.40 -13.02
N SER A 876 -28.72 -6.10 -11.97
CA SER A 876 -27.40 -5.83 -11.40
C SER A 876 -26.73 -7.11 -10.90
N VAL A 877 -25.44 -7.27 -11.18
CA VAL A 877 -24.62 -8.39 -10.68
C VAL A 877 -23.31 -7.92 -10.05
N ARG A 878 -22.94 -8.58 -8.95
CA ARG A 878 -21.62 -8.49 -8.32
C ARG A 878 -21.12 -9.88 -7.94
N GLN A 879 -19.85 -10.15 -8.20
CA GLN A 879 -19.10 -11.24 -7.59
C GLN A 879 -18.91 -10.91 -6.11
N THR A 880 -19.15 -11.90 -5.27
CA THR A 880 -19.04 -11.80 -3.81
C THR A 880 -17.71 -12.33 -3.30
N ASP A 881 -17.33 -11.95 -2.09
CA ASP A 881 -16.07 -12.36 -1.43
C ASP A 881 -15.84 -13.89 -1.38
N ASP A 882 -16.91 -14.68 -1.41
CA ASP A 882 -16.87 -16.15 -1.45
C ASP A 882 -16.76 -16.74 -2.87
N SER A 883 -16.41 -15.90 -3.86
CA SER A 883 -16.31 -16.23 -5.30
C SER A 883 -17.63 -16.56 -6.00
N GLY A 884 -18.76 -16.55 -5.29
CA GLY A 884 -20.11 -16.63 -5.88
C GLY A 884 -20.59 -15.31 -6.46
N TYR A 885 -21.89 -15.20 -6.74
CA TYR A 885 -22.48 -14.00 -7.32
C TYR A 885 -23.77 -13.59 -6.61
N ILE A 886 -23.94 -12.29 -6.36
CA ILE A 886 -25.19 -11.67 -5.93
C ILE A 886 -25.83 -10.94 -7.11
N ILE A 887 -27.12 -11.17 -7.33
CA ILE A 887 -27.90 -10.57 -8.41
C ILE A 887 -29.14 -9.92 -7.82
N ALA A 888 -29.42 -8.67 -8.20
CA ALA A 888 -30.70 -8.01 -7.95
C ALA A 888 -31.46 -7.81 -9.26
N GLY A 889 -32.78 -7.94 -9.17
CA GLY A 889 -33.66 -7.82 -10.31
C GLY A 889 -35.13 -7.79 -9.91
N ARG A 890 -35.99 -8.10 -10.87
CA ARG A 890 -37.46 -8.10 -10.75
C ARG A 890 -38.00 -9.48 -11.09
N THR A 891 -39.05 -9.91 -10.40
CA THR A 891 -39.75 -11.18 -10.67
C THR A 891 -41.26 -10.99 -10.71
N GLU A 892 -41.92 -11.43 -11.79
CA GLU A 892 -43.38 -11.62 -11.86
C GLU A 892 -43.78 -13.08 -11.54
N SER A 893 -42.80 -13.94 -11.29
CA SER A 893 -42.97 -15.37 -11.10
C SER A 893 -43.01 -15.79 -9.63
N TYR A 894 -42.36 -15.03 -8.74
CA TYR A 894 -42.19 -15.34 -7.33
C TYR A 894 -42.52 -14.12 -6.46
N GLY A 895 -43.08 -14.34 -5.26
CA GLY A 895 -43.40 -13.26 -4.31
C GLY A 895 -44.87 -13.21 -3.87
N GLU A 896 -45.26 -12.16 -3.17
CA GLU A 896 -46.62 -11.99 -2.62
C GLU A 896 -47.53 -11.12 -3.52
N GLY A 897 -47.03 -10.63 -4.66
CA GLY A 897 -47.80 -9.89 -5.66
C GLY A 897 -48.94 -10.68 -6.32
N TYR A 898 -49.96 -9.97 -6.83
CA TYR A 898 -50.96 -10.56 -7.75
C TYR A 898 -50.36 -10.68 -9.17
N GLU A 899 -50.95 -11.53 -10.03
CA GLU A 899 -50.56 -11.62 -11.45
C GLU A 899 -50.45 -10.22 -12.09
N GLY A 900 -49.26 -9.87 -12.58
CA GLY A 900 -48.97 -8.59 -13.24
C GLY A 900 -48.21 -7.56 -12.40
N TYR A 901 -47.85 -7.89 -11.15
CA TYR A 901 -46.94 -7.10 -10.32
C TYR A 901 -45.56 -7.75 -10.25
N GLU A 902 -44.51 -6.93 -10.14
CA GLU A 902 -43.10 -7.34 -10.08
C GLU A 902 -42.58 -7.14 -8.65
N ASP A 903 -42.00 -8.18 -8.05
CA ASP A 903 -41.31 -8.13 -6.74
C ASP A 903 -39.77 -8.09 -6.92
N LEU A 904 -39.04 -7.61 -5.91
CA LEU A 904 -37.57 -7.58 -5.93
C LEU A 904 -37.07 -9.01 -5.79
N TRP A 905 -36.25 -9.48 -6.72
CA TRP A 905 -35.60 -10.78 -6.59
C TRP A 905 -34.12 -10.62 -6.32
N LEU A 906 -33.67 -11.12 -5.16
CA LEU A 906 -32.25 -11.19 -4.81
C LEU A 906 -31.81 -12.66 -4.88
N ILE A 907 -30.78 -12.92 -5.67
CA ILE A 907 -30.25 -14.27 -5.88
C ILE A 907 -28.77 -14.29 -5.49
N LYS A 908 -28.41 -15.15 -4.56
CA LYS A 908 -27.03 -15.50 -4.22
C LYS A 908 -26.69 -16.89 -4.75
N THR A 909 -25.69 -16.96 -5.60
CA THR A 909 -25.22 -18.20 -6.24
C THR A 909 -23.83 -18.58 -5.75
N ASP A 910 -23.43 -19.83 -6.00
CA ASP A 910 -22.04 -20.25 -5.91
C ASP A 910 -21.22 -19.82 -7.15
N GLU A 911 -19.93 -20.20 -7.21
CA GLU A 911 -19.03 -19.88 -8.34
C GLU A 911 -19.47 -20.48 -9.68
N LYS A 912 -20.38 -21.48 -9.68
CA LYS A 912 -20.91 -22.16 -10.86
C LYS A 912 -22.26 -21.61 -11.30
N GLY A 913 -22.79 -20.62 -10.59
CA GLY A 913 -24.13 -20.11 -10.83
C GLY A 913 -25.20 -21.13 -10.41
N ASP A 914 -24.96 -21.91 -9.37
CA ASP A 914 -25.97 -22.82 -8.83
C ASP A 914 -26.60 -22.24 -7.55
N ILE A 915 -27.90 -22.42 -7.42
CA ILE A 915 -28.69 -22.20 -6.20
C ILE A 915 -29.20 -23.56 -5.69
N PRO A 916 -29.42 -23.75 -4.38
CA PRO A 916 -29.90 -25.02 -3.86
C PRO A 916 -31.30 -25.29 -4.42
N GLU A 917 -31.54 -26.48 -4.98
CA GLU A 917 -32.91 -26.92 -5.25
C GLU A 917 -33.62 -27.06 -3.90
N GLU A 918 -34.46 -26.09 -3.53
CA GLU A 918 -35.45 -26.35 -2.49
C GLU A 918 -36.31 -27.52 -2.97
N GLU A 919 -36.46 -28.56 -2.14
CA GLU A 919 -37.57 -29.50 -2.24
C GLU A 919 -38.87 -28.69 -2.11
N LYS A 920 -39.32 -28.08 -3.21
CA LYS A 920 -40.66 -27.48 -3.34
C LYS A 920 -41.67 -28.62 -3.32
N ASN A 921 -41.96 -29.12 -2.13
CA ASN A 921 -43.07 -30.02 -1.80
C ASN A 921 -44.33 -29.23 -1.44
#